data_AF-A0A9P2RYJ7-F1
#
_entry.id   AF-A0A9P2RYJ7-F1
#
_cell.length_a   1.000
_cell.length_b   1.000
_cell.length_c   1.000
_cell.angle_alpha   90.00
_cell.angle_beta   90.00
_cell.angle_gamma   90.00
#
_symmetry.space_group_name_H-M   'P 1'
#
loop_
_entity.id
_entity.type
_entity.pdbx_description
1 polymer ?
#
loop_
_entity_poly.entity_id
_entity_poly.type
_entity_poly.pdbx_seq_one_letter_code
_entity_poly.pdbx_strand_id
1 'polypeptide(L)'
;FLLDGNVSEGSTDAVTGNQLYSMGHALSMYLGGDAKYEKGKWSAPSFKVKTVKEDGSGVEEKSYESVASAFEGVGSSFTNIKNELKNEITNVVSDSLVKQDAETKVINIGKEVEGSEINIANKDKEDRTLSGVKEATKNNEAVNKGQLDKRLEELSKNIQSEDSAVVLYDKGENGTTNYKSVTLGKGENREPVALHNVADGKIAENSHDAINGSQINKISQDLGKFLGGNAVFNNGAFTGPTYKLSKVDTEGKVEQTDFNDVGSAFTGLNDNIKNVNQRIKEVSEGVAQDSLSWSKDDHAFVAKHGAEKTASKIKFVAGGDLSENSTDAVNGTQLFETNDKVATYLGGGAKYDGGKWKAPTFMVKSLKEDGTEVESSYNDVASAFAGVGNSITKIHKEVKNEINQVVADSLVKQEDKTNRITIGKEVEGSEIDIANKTGADRTLSGVKAATQNNEAVNKGQLDASLKDLSNSLQSEDSAVVLYDKTGGENSTTNYESITFGKGKDRAPVGLHNVADGTIDEKSRDVVTGGQIHTISQEIAKYLGGGTVFNNGTFTGPTYKLSSVNATGEVEEKSYNDVGSAFGGLDTNVKNVNNNLTNKFNELTQNITNITQEVQGDALLWNKDEEAFVAQHGEKKGNSKITSLANGNVAEGSTDAVTGGQLYSLNNTVATYFGGGAKYEEGKWTAPTFTVKTFDANGKEGEESYTSVAEAFTGVNNAFISFGNKVTNEITNQVNNAITKVEGESLVK
;
A
#
# COMPACT_ATOMS: atom_id res chain seq x y z
N PHE A 1 1.19 -33.11 176.41
CA PHE A 1 1.14 -32.87 174.95
C PHE A 1 -0.29 -33.11 174.49
N LEU A 2 -0.77 -32.33 173.51
CA LEU A 2 -2.04 -32.63 172.82
C LEU A 2 -1.78 -33.67 171.71
N LEU A 3 -2.83 -34.40 171.35
CA LEU A 3 -2.84 -35.31 170.20
C LEU A 3 -3.45 -34.61 168.98
N ASP A 4 -3.20 -35.14 167.80
CA ASP A 4 -3.78 -34.66 166.53
C ASP A 4 -5.31 -34.82 166.54
N GLY A 5 -6.03 -33.70 166.34
CA GLY A 5 -7.50 -33.64 166.36
C GLY A 5 -8.13 -34.18 165.08
N ASN A 6 -9.39 -34.65 165.12
CA ASN A 6 -9.99 -35.25 163.94
C ASN A 6 -10.32 -34.21 162.85
N VAL A 7 -9.61 -34.22 161.72
CA VAL A 7 -9.86 -33.35 160.56
C VAL A 7 -11.04 -33.92 159.75
N SER A 8 -12.24 -33.49 160.13
CA SER A 8 -13.50 -33.83 159.43
C SER A 8 -14.50 -32.68 159.54
N GLU A 9 -15.46 -32.65 158.61
CA GLU A 9 -16.47 -31.59 158.55
C GLU A 9 -17.35 -31.59 159.82
N GLY A 10 -17.42 -30.43 160.50
CA GLY A 10 -18.13 -30.28 161.78
C GLY A 10 -17.32 -30.61 163.04
N SER A 11 -16.06 -31.05 162.92
CA SER A 11 -15.18 -31.26 164.07
C SER A 11 -14.81 -29.95 164.78
N THR A 12 -14.83 -29.97 166.12
CA THR A 12 -14.35 -28.87 166.97
C THR A 12 -13.02 -29.20 167.66
N ASP A 13 -12.36 -30.29 167.28
CA ASP A 13 -11.06 -30.66 167.84
C ASP A 13 -9.98 -29.63 167.48
N ALA A 14 -9.06 -29.37 168.40
CA ALA A 14 -7.91 -28.52 168.15
C ALA A 14 -6.91 -29.24 167.22
N VAL A 15 -6.98 -28.95 165.91
CA VAL A 15 -6.00 -29.42 164.92
C VAL A 15 -4.58 -28.95 165.29
N THR A 16 -3.61 -29.85 165.19
CA THR A 16 -2.22 -29.53 165.54
C THR A 16 -1.48 -28.90 164.36
N GLY A 17 -0.36 -28.23 164.66
CA GLY A 17 0.52 -27.68 163.62
C GLY A 17 1.06 -28.74 162.65
N ASN A 18 1.10 -30.02 163.04
CA ASN A 18 1.49 -31.15 162.20
C ASN A 18 0.51 -31.34 161.03
N GLN A 19 -0.80 -31.29 161.33
CA GLN A 19 -1.86 -31.53 160.36
C GLN A 19 -1.98 -30.37 159.36
N LEU A 20 -1.91 -29.12 159.85
CA LEU A 20 -1.92 -27.93 159.00
C LEU A 20 -0.65 -27.83 158.13
N TYR A 21 0.50 -28.27 158.64
CA TYR A 21 1.73 -28.37 157.85
C TYR A 21 1.60 -29.41 156.73
N SER A 22 1.12 -30.61 157.05
CA SER A 22 0.95 -31.70 156.08
C SER A 22 0.03 -31.30 154.91
N MET A 23 -1.12 -30.67 155.20
CA MET A 23 -2.06 -30.22 154.16
C MET A 23 -1.44 -29.17 153.22
N GLY A 24 -0.79 -28.13 153.77
CA GLY A 24 -0.16 -27.10 152.94
C GLY A 24 1.04 -27.62 152.14
N HIS A 25 1.83 -28.53 152.73
CA HIS A 25 2.95 -29.17 152.04
C HIS A 25 2.47 -30.01 150.85
N ALA A 26 1.44 -30.83 151.04
CA ALA A 26 0.82 -31.61 149.96
C ALA A 26 0.26 -30.71 148.84
N LEU A 27 -0.45 -29.63 149.18
CA LEU A 27 -0.97 -28.69 148.18
C LEU A 27 0.18 -28.01 147.39
N SER A 28 1.33 -27.77 148.00
CA SER A 28 2.49 -27.18 147.29
C SER A 28 3.07 -28.10 146.22
N MET A 29 3.04 -29.43 146.45
CA MET A 29 3.46 -30.41 145.45
C MET A 29 2.53 -30.46 144.22
N TYR A 30 1.24 -30.13 144.38
CA TYR A 30 0.27 -30.13 143.27
C TYR A 30 0.32 -28.88 142.38
N LEU A 31 0.82 -27.74 142.89
CA LEU A 31 0.89 -26.49 142.12
C LEU A 31 2.10 -26.43 141.16
N GLY A 32 3.16 -27.18 141.45
CA GLY A 32 4.39 -27.20 140.64
C GLY A 32 5.13 -25.86 140.63
N GLY A 33 6.01 -25.66 139.64
CA GLY A 33 6.69 -24.37 139.41
C GLY A 33 7.49 -23.84 140.61
N ASP A 34 8.18 -24.70 141.36
CA ASP A 34 8.89 -24.34 142.61
C ASP A 34 8.01 -23.79 143.77
N ALA A 35 6.68 -23.92 143.70
CA ALA A 35 5.78 -23.61 144.82
C ALA A 35 6.12 -24.47 146.05
N LYS A 36 6.12 -23.84 147.23
CA LYS A 36 6.49 -24.49 148.51
C LYS A 36 5.63 -24.00 149.65
N TYR A 37 5.38 -24.89 150.61
CA TYR A 37 4.87 -24.54 151.93
C TYR A 37 5.88 -24.99 153.00
N GLU A 38 6.57 -24.03 153.60
CA GLU A 38 7.60 -24.25 154.63
C GLU A 38 7.36 -23.33 155.83
N LYS A 39 7.53 -23.85 157.05
CA LYS A 39 7.43 -23.08 158.31
C LYS A 39 6.12 -22.25 158.44
N GLY A 40 5.03 -22.71 157.82
CA GLY A 40 3.74 -22.02 157.82
C GLY A 40 3.62 -20.85 156.83
N LYS A 41 4.50 -20.74 155.83
CA LYS A 41 4.42 -19.74 154.76
C LYS A 41 4.45 -20.37 153.38
N TRP A 42 3.77 -19.72 152.44
CA TRP A 42 3.73 -20.05 151.02
C TRP A 42 4.79 -19.29 150.23
N SER A 43 5.40 -19.99 149.26
CA SER A 43 6.11 -19.41 148.11
C SER A 43 5.27 -19.62 146.85
N ALA A 44 5.11 -18.57 146.04
CA ALA A 44 4.36 -18.62 144.79
C ALA A 44 5.06 -19.46 143.71
N PRO A 45 4.31 -20.08 142.77
CA PRO A 45 4.89 -20.78 141.63
C PRO A 45 5.48 -19.82 140.59
N SER A 46 6.43 -20.31 139.79
CA SER A 46 6.95 -19.65 138.59
C SER A 46 6.99 -20.64 137.43
N PHE A 47 6.39 -20.26 136.30
CA PHE A 47 6.31 -21.06 135.08
C PHE A 47 7.18 -20.43 134.00
N LYS A 48 8.15 -21.18 133.47
CA LYS A 48 9.02 -20.71 132.38
C LYS A 48 8.50 -21.19 131.04
N VAL A 49 8.32 -20.26 130.10
CA VAL A 49 7.82 -20.54 128.75
C VAL A 49 8.67 -19.80 127.72
N LYS A 50 8.95 -20.46 126.59
CA LYS A 50 9.65 -19.85 125.46
C LYS A 50 8.68 -19.21 124.48
N THR A 51 8.95 -17.98 124.07
CA THR A 51 8.10 -17.16 123.20
C THR A 51 8.92 -16.54 122.09
N VAL A 52 8.33 -16.37 120.91
CA VAL A 52 8.93 -15.63 119.79
C VAL A 52 8.75 -14.13 120.03
N LYS A 53 9.81 -13.35 119.80
CA LYS A 53 9.79 -11.88 119.95
C LYS A 53 8.83 -11.21 118.95
N GLU A 54 8.41 -9.99 119.29
CA GLU A 54 7.51 -9.16 118.47
C GLU A 54 8.12 -8.71 117.13
N ASP A 55 9.46 -8.70 117.03
CA ASP A 55 10.22 -8.36 115.82
C ASP A 55 10.59 -9.58 114.94
N GLY A 56 10.15 -10.80 115.30
CA GLY A 56 10.53 -12.05 114.63
C GLY A 56 11.99 -12.49 114.83
N SER A 57 12.85 -11.69 115.48
CA SER A 57 14.31 -11.91 115.52
C SER A 57 14.78 -13.11 116.37
N GLY A 58 13.87 -13.96 116.82
CA GLY A 58 14.16 -15.22 117.51
C GLY A 58 13.30 -15.48 118.74
N VAL A 59 13.76 -16.47 119.53
CA VAL A 59 13.06 -16.99 120.71
C VAL A 59 13.69 -16.47 122.00
N GLU A 60 12.86 -16.04 122.94
CA GLU A 60 13.20 -15.65 124.32
C GLU A 60 12.56 -16.61 125.34
N GLU A 61 13.04 -16.62 126.58
CA GLU A 61 12.44 -17.40 127.69
C GLU A 61 11.94 -16.45 128.77
N LYS A 62 10.63 -16.48 129.05
CA LYS A 62 9.95 -15.62 130.02
C LYS A 62 9.39 -16.45 131.18
N SER A 63 9.42 -15.86 132.37
CA SER A 63 8.90 -16.45 133.60
C SER A 63 7.58 -15.78 133.99
N TYR A 64 6.59 -16.58 134.40
CA TYR A 64 5.23 -16.13 134.69
C TYR A 64 4.77 -16.66 136.05
N GLU A 65 4.15 -15.82 136.88
CA GLU A 65 3.73 -16.18 138.25
C GLU A 65 2.38 -16.93 138.31
N SER A 66 1.70 -17.07 137.16
CA SER A 66 0.47 -17.87 137.04
C SER A 66 0.40 -18.62 135.72
N VAL A 67 -0.34 -19.73 135.73
CA VAL A 67 -0.63 -20.55 134.54
C VAL A 67 -1.38 -19.74 133.47
N ALA A 68 -2.28 -18.84 133.86
CA ALA A 68 -3.03 -17.99 132.93
C ALA A 68 -2.08 -17.06 132.14
N SER A 69 -1.26 -16.29 132.85
CA SER A 69 -0.25 -15.41 132.24
C SER A 69 0.77 -16.16 131.38
N ALA A 70 1.10 -17.42 131.73
CA ALA A 70 1.97 -18.26 130.93
C ALA A 70 1.34 -18.63 129.56
N PHE A 71 0.04 -18.93 129.53
CA PHE A 71 -0.69 -19.19 128.28
C PHE A 71 -0.94 -17.92 127.44
N GLU A 72 -1.12 -16.75 128.06
CA GLU A 72 -1.17 -15.46 127.33
C GLU A 72 0.15 -15.17 126.59
N GLY A 73 1.29 -15.50 127.20
CA GLY A 73 2.60 -15.45 126.55
C GLY A 73 2.69 -16.35 125.30
N VAL A 74 2.13 -17.56 125.37
CA VAL A 74 2.05 -18.48 124.20
C VAL A 74 1.15 -17.90 123.10
N GLY A 75 -0.01 -17.34 123.45
CA GLY A 75 -0.91 -16.69 122.47
C GLY A 75 -0.26 -15.50 121.75
N SER A 76 0.54 -14.73 122.49
CA SER A 76 1.36 -13.64 121.92
C SER A 76 2.39 -14.19 120.92
N SER A 77 3.09 -15.27 121.29
CA SER A 77 4.08 -15.92 120.41
C SER A 77 3.48 -16.43 119.09
N PHE A 78 2.26 -16.95 119.08
CA PHE A 78 1.59 -17.37 117.83
C PHE A 78 1.20 -16.18 116.93
N THR A 79 0.92 -15.02 117.53
CA THR A 79 0.60 -13.79 116.78
C THR A 79 1.82 -13.25 116.06
N ASN A 80 3.00 -13.30 116.70
CA ASN A 80 4.26 -12.86 116.12
C ASN A 80 4.66 -13.70 114.90
N ILE A 81 4.63 -15.04 115.04
CA ILE A 81 4.89 -16.00 113.93
C ILE A 81 3.96 -15.74 112.73
N LYS A 82 2.67 -15.45 112.98
CA LYS A 82 1.70 -15.15 111.91
C LYS A 82 2.04 -13.88 111.13
N ASN A 83 2.59 -12.86 111.79
CA ASN A 83 2.96 -11.59 111.15
C ASN A 83 4.25 -11.74 110.31
N GLU A 84 5.25 -12.43 110.84
CA GLU A 84 6.50 -12.76 110.13
C GLU A 84 6.21 -13.55 108.84
N LEU A 85 5.41 -14.62 108.94
CA LEU A 85 5.02 -15.45 107.80
C LEU A 85 4.29 -14.64 106.70
N LYS A 86 3.48 -13.64 107.11
CA LYS A 86 2.75 -12.77 106.17
C LYS A 86 3.69 -11.83 105.40
N ASN A 87 4.74 -11.33 106.05
CA ASN A 87 5.70 -10.41 105.43
C ASN A 87 6.55 -11.14 104.37
N GLU A 88 7.10 -12.31 104.70
CA GLU A 88 7.85 -13.15 103.75
C GLU A 88 7.01 -13.55 102.52
N ILE A 89 5.76 -13.97 102.74
CA ILE A 89 4.83 -14.27 101.63
C ILE A 89 4.56 -13.04 100.76
N THR A 90 4.59 -11.82 101.32
CA THR A 90 4.36 -10.58 100.56
C THR A 90 5.56 -10.25 99.65
N ASN A 91 6.79 -10.45 100.13
CA ASN A 91 8.02 -10.23 99.34
C ASN A 91 8.11 -11.21 98.15
N VAL A 92 7.73 -12.48 98.33
CA VAL A 92 7.69 -13.46 97.23
C VAL A 92 6.68 -13.07 96.12
N VAL A 93 5.66 -12.28 96.46
CA VAL A 93 4.63 -11.80 95.52
C VAL A 93 5.01 -10.49 94.81
N SER A 94 5.93 -9.67 95.37
CA SER A 94 6.47 -8.50 94.66
C SER A 94 7.45 -8.90 93.55
N ASP A 95 8.32 -9.88 93.83
CA ASP A 95 9.48 -10.18 93.00
C ASP A 95 9.17 -11.19 91.86
N SER A 96 7.88 -11.47 91.64
CA SER A 96 7.40 -12.44 90.65
C SER A 96 7.53 -11.92 89.21
N LEU A 97 8.51 -12.45 88.47
CA LEU A 97 8.82 -12.12 87.07
C LEU A 97 7.66 -12.34 86.06
N VAL A 98 6.66 -13.15 86.42
CA VAL A 98 5.45 -13.38 85.63
C VAL A 98 4.26 -13.09 86.55
N LYS A 99 3.44 -12.10 86.19
CA LYS A 99 2.32 -11.66 87.02
C LYS A 99 1.09 -11.36 86.16
N GLN A 100 0.00 -12.08 86.44
CA GLN A 100 -1.31 -11.69 85.95
C GLN A 100 -1.75 -10.42 86.69
N ASP A 101 -2.15 -9.41 85.93
CA ASP A 101 -2.84 -8.25 86.45
C ASP A 101 -4.26 -8.61 86.91
N ALA A 102 -4.71 -8.10 88.05
CA ALA A 102 -5.96 -8.56 88.67
C ALA A 102 -7.23 -7.99 87.99
N GLU A 103 -7.14 -6.84 87.33
CA GLU A 103 -8.27 -6.14 86.71
C GLU A 103 -8.34 -6.40 85.20
N THR A 104 -7.25 -6.09 84.48
CA THR A 104 -7.11 -6.28 83.03
C THR A 104 -6.83 -7.72 82.63
N LYS A 105 -6.46 -8.57 83.62
CA LYS A 105 -6.20 -10.01 83.45
C LYS A 105 -5.01 -10.34 82.54
N VAL A 106 -4.29 -9.32 82.05
CA VAL A 106 -3.07 -9.40 81.23
C VAL A 106 -1.99 -10.16 81.98
N ILE A 107 -1.32 -11.11 81.30
CA ILE A 107 -0.14 -11.77 81.86
C ILE A 107 1.08 -10.92 81.48
N ASN A 108 1.60 -10.18 82.45
CA ASN A 108 2.77 -9.32 82.28
C ASN A 108 4.03 -10.15 82.55
N ILE A 109 5.06 -10.01 81.70
CA ILE A 109 6.33 -10.73 81.84
C ILE A 109 7.47 -9.71 81.96
N GLY A 110 8.18 -9.72 83.08
CA GLY A 110 9.31 -8.82 83.34
C GLY A 110 8.96 -7.33 83.42
N LYS A 111 7.70 -6.96 83.70
CA LYS A 111 7.22 -5.56 83.66
C LYS A 111 7.75 -4.70 84.82
N GLU A 112 7.72 -5.25 86.04
CA GLU A 112 8.12 -4.56 87.28
C GLU A 112 9.65 -4.53 87.50
N VAL A 113 10.44 -5.11 86.59
CA VAL A 113 11.90 -5.23 86.70
C VAL A 113 12.61 -4.65 85.47
N GLU A 114 13.85 -4.18 85.64
CA GLU A 114 14.62 -3.57 84.55
C GLU A 114 15.26 -4.65 83.65
N GLY A 115 15.08 -4.49 82.34
CA GLY A 115 15.58 -5.41 81.32
C GLY A 115 15.08 -5.06 79.92
N SER A 116 15.92 -5.34 78.91
CA SER A 116 15.72 -4.97 77.50
C SER A 116 15.37 -6.14 76.57
N GLU A 117 15.58 -7.38 77.03
CA GLU A 117 15.49 -8.60 76.23
C GLU A 117 14.71 -9.66 77.02
N ILE A 118 13.72 -10.29 76.37
CA ILE A 118 13.09 -11.52 76.89
C ILE A 118 13.64 -12.68 76.05
N ASN A 119 14.59 -13.40 76.61
CA ASN A 119 15.26 -14.51 75.94
C ASN A 119 14.55 -15.83 76.23
N ILE A 120 13.92 -16.42 75.20
CA ILE A 120 13.19 -17.70 75.34
C ILE A 120 13.99 -18.93 74.92
N ALA A 121 15.31 -18.82 74.68
CA ALA A 121 16.15 -19.96 74.33
C ALA A 121 16.14 -21.08 75.41
N ASN A 122 16.56 -22.29 75.05
CA ASN A 122 16.70 -23.40 76.00
C ASN A 122 17.97 -23.25 76.87
N LYS A 123 18.18 -24.19 77.80
CA LYS A 123 19.34 -24.19 78.72
C LYS A 123 20.70 -24.23 78.01
N ASP A 124 20.72 -24.70 76.75
CA ASP A 124 21.91 -24.86 75.91
C ASP A 124 22.06 -23.69 74.92
N LYS A 125 21.24 -22.64 75.08
CA LYS A 125 21.12 -21.44 74.23
C LYS A 125 20.59 -21.67 72.81
N GLU A 126 19.95 -22.81 72.54
CA GLU A 126 19.23 -22.99 71.28
C GLU A 126 17.89 -22.26 71.30
N ASP A 127 17.53 -21.63 70.18
CA ASP A 127 16.23 -20.99 70.00
C ASP A 127 15.07 -21.97 70.25
N ARG A 128 13.95 -21.48 70.80
CA ARG A 128 12.70 -22.23 70.98
C ARG A 128 11.56 -21.66 70.15
N THR A 129 10.69 -22.56 69.72
CA THR A 129 9.46 -22.22 69.00
C THR A 129 8.43 -21.60 69.94
N LEU A 130 7.92 -20.42 69.60
CA LEU A 130 6.76 -19.83 70.26
C LEU A 130 5.49 -20.22 69.49
N SER A 131 4.79 -21.25 69.95
CA SER A 131 3.57 -21.79 69.34
C SER A 131 2.28 -21.32 70.04
N GLY A 132 1.14 -21.49 69.38
CA GLY A 132 -0.15 -21.01 69.87
C GLY A 132 -0.37 -19.49 69.65
N VAL A 133 0.50 -18.86 68.87
CA VAL A 133 0.42 -17.44 68.52
C VAL A 133 -0.75 -17.26 67.57
N LYS A 134 -1.85 -16.65 68.06
CA LYS A 134 -2.91 -16.19 67.15
C LYS A 134 -2.32 -15.13 66.25
N GLU A 135 -2.82 -15.08 65.03
CA GLU A 135 -2.52 -14.04 64.07
C GLU A 135 -2.55 -12.61 64.70
N ALA A 136 -1.66 -11.71 64.29
CA ALA A 136 -1.61 -10.30 64.69
C ALA A 136 -2.68 -9.41 64.01
N THR A 137 -3.17 -8.40 64.72
CA THR A 137 -4.15 -7.36 64.33
C THR A 137 -3.57 -5.96 64.45
N LYS A 138 -2.98 -5.66 65.61
CA LYS A 138 -2.31 -4.39 65.87
C LYS A 138 -0.94 -4.41 65.19
N ASN A 139 -0.38 -3.23 64.93
CA ASN A 139 0.95 -3.08 64.34
C ASN A 139 2.11 -3.50 65.28
N ASN A 140 1.83 -3.72 66.57
CA ASN A 140 2.78 -4.18 67.59
C ASN A 140 2.51 -5.63 68.08
N GLU A 141 1.63 -6.40 67.42
CA GLU A 141 1.38 -7.81 67.73
C GLU A 141 2.28 -8.74 66.90
N ALA A 142 2.74 -9.85 67.49
CA ALA A 142 3.62 -10.80 66.82
C ALA A 142 2.90 -11.63 65.73
N VAL A 143 3.43 -11.62 64.51
CA VAL A 143 2.87 -12.38 63.37
C VAL A 143 3.24 -13.87 63.46
N ASN A 144 2.28 -14.73 63.08
CA ASN A 144 2.52 -16.17 62.95
C ASN A 144 2.81 -16.59 61.50
N LYS A 145 3.36 -17.80 61.33
CA LYS A 145 3.71 -18.36 60.02
C LYS A 145 2.51 -18.42 59.07
N GLY A 146 1.33 -18.78 59.56
CA GLY A 146 0.10 -18.83 58.74
C GLY A 146 -0.28 -17.49 58.12
N GLN A 147 -0.09 -16.37 58.84
CA GLN A 147 -0.24 -15.03 58.27
C GLN A 147 0.83 -14.72 57.23
N LEU A 148 2.10 -15.06 57.50
CA LEU A 148 3.19 -14.79 56.57
C LEU A 148 2.97 -15.56 55.26
N ASP A 149 2.72 -16.86 55.35
CA ASP A 149 2.39 -17.73 54.21
C ASP A 149 1.20 -17.15 53.42
N LYS A 150 0.08 -16.84 54.11
CA LYS A 150 -1.14 -16.32 53.47
C LYS A 150 -0.94 -14.94 52.83
N ARG A 151 -0.16 -14.04 53.44
CA ARG A 151 0.15 -12.72 52.86
C ARG A 151 1.11 -12.83 51.67
N LEU A 152 2.06 -13.77 51.69
CA LEU A 152 2.92 -14.05 50.54
C LEU A 152 2.13 -14.72 49.41
N GLU A 153 1.19 -15.60 49.72
CA GLU A 153 0.29 -16.23 48.74
C GLU A 153 -0.69 -15.20 48.13
N GLU A 154 -1.30 -14.33 48.94
CA GLU A 154 -2.11 -13.20 48.47
C GLU A 154 -1.30 -12.24 47.59
N LEU A 155 -0.10 -11.84 48.03
CA LEU A 155 0.77 -10.95 47.26
C LEU A 155 1.21 -11.59 45.93
N SER A 156 1.58 -12.87 45.94
CA SER A 156 1.93 -13.62 44.73
C SER A 156 0.75 -13.75 43.77
N LYS A 157 -0.45 -14.06 44.27
CA LYS A 157 -1.69 -14.08 43.48
C LYS A 157 -2.04 -12.72 42.90
N ASN A 158 -1.90 -11.64 43.67
CA ASN A 158 -2.18 -10.28 43.20
C ASN A 158 -1.17 -9.83 42.12
N ILE A 159 0.11 -10.19 42.23
CA ILE A 159 1.11 -9.89 41.20
C ILE A 159 0.87 -10.72 39.92
N GLN A 160 0.31 -11.93 40.05
CA GLN A 160 0.00 -12.83 38.95
C GLN A 160 -1.47 -12.78 38.47
N SER A 161 -2.30 -11.84 38.98
CA SER A 161 -3.71 -11.73 38.61
C SER A 161 -3.90 -11.04 37.25
N GLU A 162 -5.09 -11.19 36.65
CA GLU A 162 -5.42 -10.44 35.43
C GLU A 162 -5.59 -8.92 35.70
N ASP A 163 -5.84 -8.52 36.95
CA ASP A 163 -5.89 -7.12 37.41
C ASP A 163 -4.50 -6.52 37.74
N SER A 164 -3.42 -7.29 37.56
CA SER A 164 -2.06 -6.86 37.88
C SER A 164 -1.57 -5.78 36.91
N ALA A 165 -1.03 -4.67 37.42
CA ALA A 165 -0.42 -3.59 36.63
C ALA A 165 0.95 -3.97 36.02
N VAL A 166 1.22 -5.26 35.86
CA VAL A 166 2.50 -5.84 35.41
C VAL A 166 2.29 -6.58 34.10
N VAL A 167 3.16 -6.36 33.11
CA VAL A 167 3.11 -7.12 31.86
C VAL A 167 3.61 -8.54 32.10
N LEU A 168 2.72 -9.52 31.86
CA LEU A 168 2.97 -10.93 32.10
C LEU A 168 2.99 -11.73 30.78
N TYR A 169 3.95 -12.65 30.65
CA TYR A 169 3.91 -13.73 29.67
C TYR A 169 2.62 -14.56 29.82
N ASP A 170 2.16 -15.14 28.72
CA ASP A 170 0.93 -15.92 28.71
C ASP A 170 1.11 -17.29 29.39
N LYS A 171 -0.02 -17.89 29.77
CA LYS A 171 -0.05 -19.27 30.30
C LYS A 171 -0.55 -20.22 29.23
N GLY A 172 0.09 -21.38 29.09
CA GLY A 172 -0.45 -22.50 28.34
C GLY A 172 -1.60 -23.18 29.08
N GLU A 173 -2.32 -24.07 28.40
CA GLU A 173 -3.46 -24.84 28.95
C GLU A 173 -3.12 -25.58 30.27
N ASN A 174 -1.84 -25.92 30.45
CA ASN A 174 -1.31 -26.61 31.63
C ASN A 174 -0.97 -25.68 32.82
N GLY A 175 -1.20 -24.37 32.71
CA GLY A 175 -0.76 -23.36 33.70
C GLY A 175 0.73 -22.99 33.63
N THR A 176 1.49 -23.61 32.72
CA THR A 176 2.91 -23.34 32.47
C THR A 176 3.10 -21.99 31.77
N THR A 177 4.20 -21.28 32.08
CA THR A 177 4.51 -19.99 31.43
C THR A 177 4.97 -20.19 29.99
N ASN A 178 4.31 -19.54 29.04
CA ASN A 178 4.67 -19.52 27.63
C ASN A 178 5.54 -18.30 27.32
N TYR A 179 6.86 -18.47 27.42
CA TYR A 179 7.84 -17.41 27.13
C TYR A 179 7.87 -16.94 25.66
N LYS A 180 7.03 -17.49 24.77
CA LYS A 180 6.91 -17.10 23.36
C LYS A 180 5.68 -16.22 23.08
N SER A 181 4.90 -15.85 24.09
CA SER A 181 3.65 -15.09 23.94
C SER A 181 3.43 -14.11 25.10
N VAL A 182 3.08 -12.87 24.77
CA VAL A 182 2.62 -11.83 25.70
C VAL A 182 1.36 -11.20 25.13
N THR A 183 0.21 -11.48 25.75
CA THR A 183 -1.05 -10.80 25.46
C THR A 183 -1.22 -9.62 26.42
N LEU A 184 -1.26 -8.40 25.88
CA LEU A 184 -1.56 -7.18 26.64
C LEU A 184 -3.07 -7.08 26.93
N GLY A 185 -3.48 -6.37 27.99
CA GLY A 185 -4.91 -6.15 28.28
C GLY A 185 -5.69 -7.43 28.61
N LYS A 186 -5.30 -8.10 29.70
CA LYS A 186 -6.02 -9.25 30.28
C LYS A 186 -7.26 -8.76 31.08
N GLY A 187 -8.10 -9.67 31.55
CA GLY A 187 -9.41 -9.39 32.15
C GLY A 187 -10.58 -9.67 31.22
N GLU A 188 -11.80 -9.26 31.60
CA GLU A 188 -13.03 -9.50 30.81
C GLU A 188 -13.23 -8.50 29.66
N ASN A 189 -12.69 -7.27 29.77
CA ASN A 189 -12.79 -6.22 28.76
C ASN A 189 -11.45 -6.06 27.99
N ARG A 190 -11.15 -7.04 27.11
CA ARG A 190 -9.86 -7.16 26.40
C ARG A 190 -9.73 -6.21 25.22
N GLU A 191 -9.65 -4.93 25.53
CA GLU A 191 -9.32 -3.86 24.60
C GLU A 191 -7.82 -3.87 24.22
N PRO A 192 -7.44 -3.60 22.95
CA PRO A 192 -6.04 -3.47 22.56
C PRO A 192 -5.28 -2.41 23.37
N VAL A 193 -4.00 -2.67 23.65
CA VAL A 193 -3.13 -1.79 24.47
C VAL A 193 -2.04 -1.14 23.62
N ALA A 194 -2.00 0.19 23.60
CA ALA A 194 -0.97 0.94 22.89
C ALA A 194 0.39 0.82 23.60
N LEU A 195 1.46 0.63 22.82
CA LEU A 195 2.83 0.51 23.32
C LEU A 195 3.67 1.67 22.79
N HIS A 196 3.78 2.70 23.62
CA HIS A 196 4.47 3.96 23.34
C HIS A 196 5.95 3.95 23.74
N ASN A 197 6.71 4.95 23.28
CA ASN A 197 8.13 5.15 23.57
C ASN A 197 9.05 3.97 23.16
N VAL A 198 8.67 3.24 22.12
CA VAL A 198 9.48 2.19 21.49
C VAL A 198 10.55 2.84 20.61
N ALA A 199 11.82 2.55 20.91
CA ALA A 199 12.96 3.00 20.13
C ALA A 199 12.92 2.49 18.68
N ASP A 200 13.74 3.08 17.80
CA ASP A 200 13.77 2.71 16.38
C ASP A 200 14.40 1.30 16.23
N GLY A 201 13.56 0.26 16.11
CA GLY A 201 14.00 -1.13 15.99
C GLY A 201 14.86 -1.38 14.75
N LYS A 202 15.89 -2.22 14.85
CA LYS A 202 16.81 -2.49 13.75
C LYS A 202 16.08 -3.16 12.59
N ILE A 203 16.08 -2.54 11.41
CA ILE A 203 15.50 -3.14 10.20
C ILE A 203 16.57 -3.97 9.48
N ALA A 204 16.50 -5.29 9.65
CA ALA A 204 17.42 -6.25 9.04
C ALA A 204 16.75 -7.63 8.89
N GLU A 205 17.25 -8.46 7.97
CA GLU A 205 16.66 -9.75 7.54
C GLU A 205 16.32 -10.73 8.68
N ASN A 206 17.09 -10.72 9.77
CA ASN A 206 16.91 -11.57 10.95
C ASN A 206 16.73 -10.73 12.23
N SER A 207 16.10 -9.55 12.11
CA SER A 207 15.74 -8.75 13.28
C SER A 207 14.41 -9.20 13.89
N HIS A 208 14.33 -9.09 15.21
CA HIS A 208 13.10 -9.30 15.98
C HIS A 208 12.79 -8.07 16.86
N ASP A 209 13.45 -6.95 16.60
CA ASP A 209 13.21 -5.68 17.28
C ASP A 209 11.82 -5.15 16.90
N ALA A 210 11.09 -4.64 17.89
CA ALA A 210 9.85 -3.92 17.66
C ALA A 210 10.14 -2.61 16.90
N ILE A 211 9.42 -2.37 15.79
CA ILE A 211 9.55 -1.15 14.99
C ILE A 211 8.41 -0.17 15.27
N ASN A 212 8.68 1.13 15.14
CA ASN A 212 7.74 2.20 15.48
C ASN A 212 7.15 2.94 14.26
N GLY A 213 6.11 3.73 14.52
CA GLY A 213 5.38 4.50 13.52
C GLY A 213 6.23 5.43 12.67
N SER A 214 7.30 6.03 13.23
CA SER A 214 8.19 6.90 12.46
C SER A 214 8.99 6.16 11.39
N GLN A 215 9.36 4.90 11.65
CA GLN A 215 10.09 4.07 10.71
C GLN A 215 9.19 3.66 9.52
N ILE A 216 7.95 3.24 9.79
CA ILE A 216 6.95 2.97 8.73
C ILE A 216 6.58 4.23 7.97
N ASN A 217 6.40 5.38 8.64
CA ASN A 217 6.17 6.65 7.99
C ASN A 217 7.33 6.99 7.04
N LYS A 218 8.58 6.87 7.49
CA LYS A 218 9.77 7.15 6.67
C LYS A 218 9.86 6.25 5.44
N ILE A 219 9.67 4.94 5.61
CA ILE A 219 9.67 3.96 4.50
C ILE A 219 8.56 4.28 3.49
N SER A 220 7.35 4.56 3.98
CA SER A 220 6.18 4.80 3.14
C SER A 220 6.25 6.14 2.41
N GLN A 221 6.81 7.18 3.04
CA GLN A 221 7.11 8.46 2.38
C GLN A 221 8.14 8.32 1.26
N ASP A 222 9.21 7.54 1.47
CA ASP A 222 10.22 7.33 0.43
C ASP A 222 9.66 6.46 -0.71
N LEU A 223 8.82 5.47 -0.40
CA LEU A 223 8.11 4.69 -1.43
C LEU A 223 7.11 5.54 -2.22
N GLY A 224 6.44 6.52 -1.60
CA GLY A 224 5.63 7.51 -2.32
C GLY A 224 6.45 8.28 -3.35
N LYS A 225 7.65 8.74 -2.97
CA LYS A 225 8.60 9.41 -3.89
C LYS A 225 9.05 8.49 -5.03
N PHE A 226 9.26 7.20 -4.76
CA PHE A 226 9.67 6.22 -5.77
C PHE A 226 8.54 5.80 -6.73
N LEU A 227 7.28 5.77 -6.26
CA LEU A 227 6.10 5.61 -7.12
C LEU A 227 5.89 6.86 -8.01
N GLY A 228 6.17 8.06 -7.48
CA GLY A 228 6.02 9.31 -8.23
C GLY A 228 4.55 9.62 -8.54
N GLY A 229 4.27 10.34 -9.63
CA GLY A 229 2.90 10.68 -10.04
C GLY A 229 2.14 11.58 -9.04
N ASN A 230 2.84 12.27 -8.14
CA ASN A 230 2.30 12.95 -6.95
C ASN A 230 1.83 12.03 -5.79
N ALA A 231 2.29 10.77 -5.75
CA ALA A 231 2.12 9.94 -4.57
C ALA A 231 2.84 10.53 -3.35
N VAL A 232 2.09 10.64 -2.26
CA VAL A 232 2.51 11.16 -0.96
C VAL A 232 2.10 10.13 0.09
N PHE A 233 2.84 10.07 1.21
CA PHE A 233 2.40 9.38 2.41
C PHE A 233 2.29 10.38 3.57
N ASN A 234 1.19 10.33 4.31
CA ASN A 234 0.87 11.29 5.38
C ASN A 234 -0.08 10.66 6.41
N ASN A 235 0.22 10.76 7.71
CA ASN A 235 -0.62 10.25 8.81
C ASN A 235 -1.13 8.81 8.61
N GLY A 236 -0.25 7.89 8.18
CA GLY A 236 -0.61 6.50 7.88
C GLY A 236 -1.22 6.25 6.49
N ALA A 237 -1.62 7.28 5.74
CA ALA A 237 -2.30 7.19 4.45
C ALA A 237 -1.37 7.38 3.26
N PHE A 238 -1.60 6.68 2.14
CA PHE A 238 -1.07 7.08 0.83
C PHE A 238 -2.07 7.96 0.05
N THR A 239 -1.58 8.93 -0.74
CA THR A 239 -2.35 9.68 -1.77
C THR A 239 -1.92 9.28 -3.19
N GLY A 240 -2.49 9.86 -4.26
CA GLY A 240 -2.53 9.28 -5.62
C GLY A 240 -1.24 9.31 -6.46
N PRO A 241 -0.74 8.15 -6.96
CA PRO A 241 0.23 8.09 -8.06
C PRO A 241 -0.46 8.28 -9.41
N THR A 242 -0.83 9.52 -9.76
CA THR A 242 -1.55 9.82 -11.01
C THR A 242 -0.57 10.06 -12.17
N TYR A 243 -0.32 9.01 -12.95
CA TYR A 243 0.46 9.05 -14.19
C TYR A 243 -0.36 9.64 -15.33
N LYS A 244 -0.06 10.89 -15.68
CA LYS A 244 -0.66 11.60 -16.81
C LYS A 244 0.08 11.22 -18.09
N LEU A 245 -0.55 10.41 -18.92
CA LEU A 245 0.05 9.89 -20.15
C LEU A 245 -0.76 10.33 -21.37
N SER A 246 -0.08 10.62 -22.47
CA SER A 246 -0.72 10.70 -23.78
C SER A 246 -1.31 9.33 -24.13
N LYS A 247 -2.51 9.33 -24.73
CA LYS A 247 -3.17 8.17 -25.30
C LYS A 247 -3.34 8.40 -26.80
N VAL A 248 -2.97 7.41 -27.60
CA VAL A 248 -3.11 7.41 -29.07
C VAL A 248 -4.20 6.41 -29.42
N ASP A 249 -5.29 6.85 -30.05
CA ASP A 249 -6.33 5.94 -30.53
C ASP A 249 -5.97 5.27 -31.87
N THR A 250 -6.87 4.43 -32.39
CA THR A 250 -6.66 3.68 -33.63
C THR A 250 -6.59 4.57 -34.88
N GLU A 251 -7.20 5.76 -34.85
CA GLU A 251 -7.11 6.76 -35.93
C GLU A 251 -5.83 7.60 -35.80
N GLY A 252 -5.19 7.56 -34.63
CA GLY A 252 -3.95 8.23 -34.28
C GLY A 252 -4.13 9.63 -33.70
N LYS A 253 -5.34 9.95 -33.26
CA LYS A 253 -5.62 11.17 -32.49
C LYS A 253 -5.02 11.00 -31.10
N VAL A 254 -4.43 12.08 -30.59
CA VAL A 254 -3.78 12.12 -29.28
C VAL A 254 -4.68 12.83 -28.28
N GLU A 255 -5.00 12.15 -27.18
CA GLU A 255 -5.63 12.72 -25.99
C GLU A 255 -4.74 12.47 -24.75
N GLN A 256 -5.11 13.01 -23.58
CA GLN A 256 -4.43 12.70 -22.33
C GLN A 256 -5.31 11.80 -21.47
N THR A 257 -4.73 10.85 -20.75
CA THR A 257 -5.45 9.96 -19.82
C THR A 257 -4.68 9.80 -18.52
N ASP A 258 -5.41 9.75 -17.41
CA ASP A 258 -4.88 9.63 -16.05
C ASP A 258 -4.93 8.16 -15.58
N PHE A 259 -3.76 7.55 -15.45
CA PHE A 259 -3.56 6.20 -14.91
C PHE A 259 -3.12 6.30 -13.44
N ASN A 260 -3.56 5.38 -12.58
CA ASN A 260 -3.46 5.55 -11.12
C ASN A 260 -2.84 4.33 -10.40
N ASP A 261 -2.19 3.46 -11.18
CA ASP A 261 -1.29 2.39 -10.77
C ASP A 261 -0.31 2.14 -11.94
N VAL A 262 0.85 1.54 -11.63
CA VAL A 262 1.92 1.30 -12.61
C VAL A 262 1.49 0.29 -13.67
N GLY A 263 0.66 -0.70 -13.30
CA GLY A 263 0.12 -1.69 -14.24
C GLY A 263 -0.82 -1.09 -15.30
N SER A 264 -1.77 -0.24 -14.89
CA SER A 264 -2.65 0.45 -15.86
C SER A 264 -1.90 1.47 -16.71
N ALA A 265 -0.92 2.17 -16.14
CA ALA A 265 -0.03 3.05 -16.90
C ALA A 265 0.75 2.29 -17.99
N PHE A 266 1.37 1.14 -17.64
CA PHE A 266 2.01 0.27 -18.61
C PHE A 266 1.03 -0.29 -19.65
N THR A 267 -0.20 -0.62 -19.27
CA THR A 267 -1.25 -1.07 -20.20
C THR A 267 -1.58 0.00 -21.25
N GLY A 268 -1.72 1.27 -20.82
CA GLY A 268 -1.94 2.40 -21.72
C GLY A 268 -0.76 2.66 -22.67
N LEU A 269 0.49 2.57 -22.18
CA LEU A 269 1.68 2.69 -23.02
C LEU A 269 1.79 1.55 -24.05
N ASN A 270 1.43 0.33 -23.65
CA ASN A 270 1.34 -0.83 -24.52
C ASN A 270 0.31 -0.64 -25.64
N ASP A 271 -0.90 -0.14 -25.33
CA ASP A 271 -1.94 0.07 -26.33
C ASP A 271 -1.61 1.23 -27.29
N ASN A 272 -0.95 2.29 -26.80
CA ASN A 272 -0.39 3.33 -27.66
C ASN A 272 0.57 2.76 -28.70
N ILE A 273 1.48 1.87 -28.27
CA ILE A 273 2.49 1.30 -29.17
C ILE A 273 1.83 0.38 -30.21
N LYS A 274 0.82 -0.43 -29.84
CA LYS A 274 0.01 -1.20 -30.81
C LYS A 274 -0.58 -0.27 -31.88
N ASN A 275 -1.24 0.81 -31.48
CA ASN A 275 -1.93 1.72 -32.39
C ASN A 275 -0.94 2.49 -33.30
N VAL A 276 0.20 2.93 -32.76
CA VAL A 276 1.28 3.55 -33.54
C VAL A 276 1.86 2.57 -34.57
N ASN A 277 2.14 1.32 -34.17
CA ASN A 277 2.68 0.30 -35.07
C ASN A 277 1.71 -0.07 -36.20
N GLN A 278 0.43 -0.21 -35.88
CA GLN A 278 -0.62 -0.50 -36.87
C GLN A 278 -0.69 0.62 -37.92
N ARG A 279 -0.63 1.89 -37.50
CA ARG A 279 -0.61 3.03 -38.43
C ARG A 279 0.70 3.15 -39.22
N ILE A 280 1.85 2.79 -38.65
CA ILE A 280 3.13 2.70 -39.39
C ILE A 280 3.03 1.64 -40.50
N LYS A 281 2.40 0.49 -40.22
CA LYS A 281 2.13 -0.54 -41.23
C LYS A 281 1.22 0.00 -42.34
N GLU A 282 0.07 0.58 -41.99
CA GLU A 282 -0.90 1.13 -42.96
C GLU A 282 -0.27 2.20 -43.87
N VAL A 283 0.54 3.11 -43.31
CA VAL A 283 1.26 4.14 -44.09
C VAL A 283 2.34 3.53 -45.00
N SER A 284 2.91 2.36 -44.65
CA SER A 284 3.91 1.67 -45.48
C SER A 284 3.33 0.89 -46.67
N GLU A 285 2.01 0.67 -46.72
CA GLU A 285 1.36 -0.20 -47.71
C GLU A 285 0.70 0.55 -48.89
N GLY A 286 0.74 1.89 -48.97
CA GLY A 286 -0.06 2.64 -49.96
C GLY A 286 0.48 3.96 -50.51
N VAL A 287 1.29 3.91 -51.60
CA VAL A 287 1.44 5.00 -52.59
C VAL A 287 1.65 4.42 -54.01
N ALA A 288 1.17 5.15 -55.03
CA ALA A 288 1.57 5.14 -56.46
C ALA A 288 0.68 4.41 -57.49
N GLN A 289 -0.31 5.13 -58.04
CA GLN A 289 -0.84 4.97 -59.41
C GLN A 289 -1.40 6.31 -59.92
N ASP A 290 -0.68 7.04 -60.78
CA ASP A 290 -1.23 8.17 -61.57
C ASP A 290 -0.30 8.69 -62.71
N SER A 291 0.74 7.94 -63.12
CA SER A 291 1.72 8.34 -64.13
C SER A 291 1.44 7.78 -65.53
N LEU A 292 1.77 8.56 -66.58
CA LEU A 292 1.66 8.15 -67.99
C LEU A 292 2.97 7.52 -68.48
N SER A 293 3.17 6.23 -68.17
CA SER A 293 4.46 5.55 -68.33
C SER A 293 4.70 4.91 -69.72
N TRP A 294 5.98 4.66 -70.03
CA TRP A 294 6.44 3.87 -71.17
C TRP A 294 6.09 2.38 -71.01
N SER A 295 5.46 1.80 -72.03
CA SER A 295 5.24 0.37 -72.15
C SER A 295 6.44 -0.28 -72.86
N LYS A 296 7.15 -1.13 -72.13
CA LYS A 296 8.29 -1.90 -72.66
C LYS A 296 7.84 -2.91 -73.73
N ASP A 297 6.60 -3.38 -73.66
CA ASP A 297 6.00 -4.34 -74.62
C ASP A 297 5.41 -3.66 -75.86
N ASP A 298 4.77 -2.50 -75.72
CA ASP A 298 4.21 -1.74 -76.86
C ASP A 298 5.25 -0.81 -77.54
N HIS A 299 6.45 -0.68 -76.96
CA HIS A 299 7.54 0.23 -77.37
C HIS A 299 7.11 1.71 -77.55
N ALA A 300 6.29 2.22 -76.63
CA ALA A 300 5.78 3.58 -76.63
C ALA A 300 5.25 4.02 -75.25
N PHE A 301 5.02 5.32 -75.06
CA PHE A 301 4.18 5.83 -73.95
C PHE A 301 2.73 5.40 -74.18
N VAL A 302 2.08 4.83 -73.16
CA VAL A 302 0.75 4.22 -73.30
C VAL A 302 -0.27 4.88 -72.37
N ALA A 303 -1.19 5.63 -72.97
CA ALA A 303 -2.26 6.34 -72.27
C ALA A 303 -3.41 5.40 -71.83
N LYS A 304 -3.14 4.46 -70.93
CA LYS A 304 -4.13 3.55 -70.32
C LYS A 304 -4.22 3.85 -68.81
N HIS A 305 -5.42 4.12 -68.29
CA HIS A 305 -5.66 4.49 -66.88
C HIS A 305 -6.88 3.75 -66.32
N GLY A 306 -7.05 3.77 -64.99
CA GLY A 306 -8.08 3.02 -64.28
C GLY A 306 -7.82 1.50 -64.18
N ALA A 307 -8.61 0.82 -63.34
CA ALA A 307 -8.42 -0.60 -63.02
C ALA A 307 -8.52 -1.54 -64.25
N GLU A 308 -9.32 -1.17 -65.26
CA GLU A 308 -9.47 -1.94 -66.50
C GLU A 308 -8.47 -1.54 -67.61
N LYS A 309 -7.51 -0.64 -67.32
CA LYS A 309 -6.45 -0.17 -68.24
C LYS A 309 -7.00 0.34 -69.58
N THR A 310 -8.09 1.10 -69.54
CA THR A 310 -8.77 1.67 -70.72
C THR A 310 -8.03 2.89 -71.29
N ALA A 311 -8.05 3.03 -72.62
CA ALA A 311 -7.44 4.17 -73.32
C ALA A 311 -8.03 5.50 -72.84
N SER A 312 -7.16 6.48 -72.56
CA SER A 312 -7.46 7.69 -71.80
C SER A 312 -6.97 8.97 -72.51
N LYS A 313 -7.65 10.10 -72.28
CA LYS A 313 -7.32 11.40 -72.89
C LYS A 313 -6.13 12.06 -72.20
N ILE A 314 -5.12 12.44 -72.98
CA ILE A 314 -4.11 13.43 -72.58
C ILE A 314 -4.72 14.83 -72.81
N LYS A 315 -4.54 15.74 -71.87
CA LYS A 315 -5.06 17.13 -71.91
C LYS A 315 -3.92 18.12 -71.66
N PHE A 316 -4.13 19.39 -72.01
CA PHE A 316 -3.16 20.48 -71.84
C PHE A 316 -1.86 20.31 -72.67
N VAL A 317 -1.93 19.58 -73.79
CA VAL A 317 -0.88 19.58 -74.81
C VAL A 317 -0.84 20.98 -75.46
N ALA A 318 0.35 21.55 -75.71
CA ALA A 318 0.52 22.81 -76.42
C ALA A 318 0.32 22.65 -77.94
N GLY A 319 0.24 23.75 -78.69
CA GLY A 319 0.12 23.68 -80.15
C GLY A 319 1.47 23.36 -80.79
N GLY A 320 1.65 22.14 -81.29
CA GLY A 320 2.91 21.68 -81.90
C GLY A 320 3.22 22.36 -83.25
N ASP A 321 4.49 22.63 -83.55
CA ASP A 321 4.84 23.42 -84.73
C ASP A 321 4.51 22.71 -86.06
N LEU A 322 4.13 23.49 -87.09
CA LEU A 322 3.51 22.99 -88.32
C LEU A 322 4.47 23.07 -89.52
N SER A 323 5.56 22.30 -89.46
CA SER A 323 6.58 22.21 -90.52
C SER A 323 6.85 20.78 -90.98
N GLU A 324 7.45 20.61 -92.17
CA GLU A 324 7.64 19.30 -92.85
C GLU A 324 8.48 18.30 -92.04
N ASN A 325 9.35 18.79 -91.15
CA ASN A 325 10.19 17.97 -90.27
C ASN A 325 9.74 17.97 -88.80
N SER A 326 8.58 18.57 -88.48
CA SER A 326 8.07 18.62 -87.11
C SER A 326 7.73 17.22 -86.58
N THR A 327 8.03 17.00 -85.31
CA THR A 327 7.65 15.77 -84.58
C THR A 327 6.72 16.05 -83.41
N ASP A 328 6.14 17.25 -83.36
CA ASP A 328 5.35 17.71 -82.23
C ASP A 328 3.96 17.07 -82.23
N ALA A 329 3.44 16.82 -81.03
CA ALA A 329 2.05 16.40 -80.86
C ALA A 329 1.13 17.62 -81.10
N VAL A 330 0.51 17.71 -82.28
CA VAL A 330 -0.51 18.74 -82.53
C VAL A 330 -1.62 18.62 -81.49
N ASN A 331 -1.98 19.73 -80.85
CA ASN A 331 -3.15 19.75 -80.00
C ASN A 331 -4.39 20.06 -80.84
N GLY A 332 -5.52 19.63 -80.31
CA GLY A 332 -6.82 20.04 -80.78
C GLY A 332 -7.20 21.47 -80.39
N THR A 333 -6.25 22.37 -80.12
CA THR A 333 -6.52 23.82 -80.24
C THR A 333 -6.21 24.27 -81.67
N GLN A 334 -5.32 23.57 -82.38
CA GLN A 334 -5.00 23.81 -83.80
C GLN A 334 -6.07 23.18 -84.71
N LEU A 335 -6.34 21.90 -84.51
CA LEU A 335 -7.53 21.25 -85.10
C LEU A 335 -8.81 21.93 -84.58
N PHE A 336 -8.78 22.40 -83.33
CA PHE A 336 -9.88 23.13 -82.65
C PHE A 336 -10.22 24.47 -83.33
N GLU A 337 -9.22 25.30 -83.66
CA GLU A 337 -9.44 26.59 -84.35
C GLU A 337 -9.88 26.40 -85.82
N THR A 338 -9.66 25.21 -86.40
CA THR A 338 -10.35 24.78 -87.63
C THR A 338 -11.88 24.69 -87.45
N ASN A 339 -12.37 24.68 -86.21
CA ASN A 339 -13.77 24.43 -85.82
C ASN A 339 -14.43 25.50 -84.90
N ASP A 340 -13.74 26.31 -84.08
CA ASP A 340 -14.46 27.40 -83.36
C ASP A 340 -14.96 28.50 -84.31
N LYS A 341 -14.31 28.68 -85.48
CA LYS A 341 -14.85 29.38 -86.66
C LYS A 341 -16.20 28.81 -87.17
N VAL A 342 -16.70 27.74 -86.53
CA VAL A 342 -17.98 27.05 -86.74
C VAL A 342 -18.85 27.03 -85.46
N ALA A 343 -18.34 27.45 -84.29
CA ALA A 343 -19.00 27.31 -82.98
C ALA A 343 -19.26 28.62 -82.21
N THR A 344 -18.49 29.71 -82.42
CA THR A 344 -18.79 31.04 -81.84
C THR A 344 -20.07 31.70 -82.39
N TYR A 345 -20.80 31.01 -83.26
CA TYR A 345 -22.13 31.40 -83.77
C TYR A 345 -23.29 31.23 -82.73
N LEU A 346 -23.02 30.96 -81.44
CA LEU A 346 -24.02 30.54 -80.43
C LEU A 346 -23.82 31.17 -79.02
N GLY A 347 -24.86 31.16 -78.17
CA GLY A 347 -24.80 31.63 -76.77
C GLY A 347 -26.13 31.51 -75.99
N GLY A 348 -26.18 31.95 -74.71
CA GLY A 348 -27.43 32.40 -74.06
C GLY A 348 -28.04 31.69 -72.82
N GLY A 349 -27.34 31.13 -71.83
CA GLY A 349 -25.95 30.71 -71.76
C GLY A 349 -25.77 29.31 -72.35
N ALA A 350 -26.33 29.08 -73.55
CA ALA A 350 -25.96 27.93 -74.36
C ALA A 350 -24.50 28.04 -74.81
N LYS A 351 -23.92 26.88 -75.10
CA LYS A 351 -22.49 26.60 -75.19
C LYS A 351 -22.36 25.23 -75.85
N TYR A 352 -21.34 24.95 -76.65
CA TYR A 352 -21.01 23.57 -76.97
C TYR A 352 -20.34 22.95 -75.72
N ASP A 353 -21.11 22.24 -74.89
CA ASP A 353 -20.71 21.90 -73.53
C ASP A 353 -20.61 20.39 -73.29
N GLY A 354 -19.40 19.85 -73.21
CA GLY A 354 -19.20 18.40 -73.08
C GLY A 354 -19.83 17.62 -74.23
N GLY A 355 -19.85 18.22 -75.44
CA GLY A 355 -20.60 17.75 -76.60
C GLY A 355 -22.11 18.07 -76.59
N LYS A 356 -22.71 18.47 -75.45
CA LYS A 356 -24.16 18.75 -75.18
C LYS A 356 -24.39 19.89 -74.10
N TRP A 357 -25.05 19.70 -72.90
CA TRP A 357 -25.31 20.75 -71.81
C TRP A 357 -26.18 20.43 -70.50
N LYS A 358 -26.06 21.22 -69.36
CA LYS A 358 -27.00 21.59 -68.19
C LYS A 358 -26.95 20.97 -66.72
N ALA A 359 -27.60 21.58 -65.67
CA ALA A 359 -27.37 21.44 -64.17
C ALA A 359 -28.56 21.75 -63.13
N PRO A 360 -28.45 21.57 -61.75
CA PRO A 360 -29.55 21.55 -60.69
C PRO A 360 -29.44 22.44 -59.36
N THR A 361 -30.33 22.33 -58.31
CA THR A 361 -30.41 23.15 -57.00
C THR A 361 -31.29 22.56 -55.81
N PHE A 362 -31.15 22.94 -54.49
CA PHE A 362 -31.81 22.35 -53.24
C PHE A 362 -32.02 23.30 -51.96
N MET A 363 -32.79 22.95 -50.85
CA MET A 363 -32.96 23.68 -49.51
C MET A 363 -33.62 22.87 -48.28
N VAL A 364 -33.48 23.25 -46.95
CA VAL A 364 -34.10 22.61 -45.68
C VAL A 364 -34.01 23.42 -44.29
N LYS A 365 -34.56 22.99 -43.08
CA LYS A 365 -34.38 23.61 -41.66
C LYS A 365 -34.53 22.70 -40.35
N SER A 366 -34.04 23.12 -39.12
CA SER A 366 -33.57 22.36 -37.87
C SER A 366 -34.13 22.67 -36.39
N LEU A 367 -33.64 22.02 -35.26
CA LEU A 367 -34.26 22.01 -33.85
C LEU A 367 -33.41 22.01 -32.45
N LYS A 368 -33.68 21.22 -31.33
CA LYS A 368 -33.38 21.50 -29.84
C LYS A 368 -33.19 20.40 -28.69
N GLU A 369 -32.83 20.88 -27.47
CA GLU A 369 -32.57 20.25 -26.13
C GLU A 369 -33.58 19.25 -25.50
N ASP A 370 -34.86 19.26 -25.90
CA ASP A 370 -35.89 18.30 -25.44
C ASP A 370 -35.88 16.97 -26.21
N GLY A 371 -34.97 16.85 -27.19
CA GLY A 371 -34.91 15.73 -28.11
C GLY A 371 -35.52 16.10 -29.47
N THR A 372 -34.93 17.07 -30.16
CA THR A 372 -34.99 17.17 -31.63
C THR A 372 -33.72 17.83 -32.16
N GLU A 373 -33.43 17.67 -33.44
CA GLU A 373 -32.56 18.61 -34.18
C GLU A 373 -32.96 18.53 -35.66
N VAL A 374 -32.13 19.03 -36.57
CA VAL A 374 -31.84 18.49 -37.92
C VAL A 374 -31.04 19.58 -38.67
N GLU A 375 -31.37 19.91 -39.90
CA GLU A 375 -30.43 20.52 -40.85
C GLU A 375 -31.07 21.72 -41.56
N SER A 376 -30.28 22.74 -41.92
CA SER A 376 -30.79 23.86 -42.74
C SER A 376 -29.84 24.23 -43.89
N SER A 377 -30.31 24.10 -45.13
CA SER A 377 -29.50 24.44 -46.30
C SER A 377 -29.57 25.93 -46.63
N TYR A 378 -28.38 26.47 -46.88
CA TYR A 378 -28.09 27.80 -47.41
C TYR A 378 -27.04 27.65 -48.51
N ASN A 379 -26.48 28.79 -48.94
CA ASN A 379 -25.40 28.84 -49.92
C ASN A 379 -24.00 28.87 -49.24
N ASP A 380 -23.98 28.92 -47.90
CA ASP A 380 -22.79 29.00 -47.04
C ASP A 380 -23.06 28.39 -45.64
N VAL A 381 -22.10 28.50 -44.71
CA VAL A 381 -21.93 27.58 -43.56
C VAL A 381 -21.92 28.27 -42.18
N ALA A 382 -22.10 29.60 -42.10
CA ALA A 382 -21.80 30.39 -40.88
C ALA A 382 -22.75 30.24 -39.67
N SER A 383 -23.47 29.11 -39.51
CA SER A 383 -24.50 28.89 -38.46
C SER A 383 -24.53 27.46 -37.91
N ALA A 384 -23.39 26.78 -37.70
CA ALA A 384 -22.39 27.02 -36.65
C ALA A 384 -22.70 26.36 -35.28
N PHE A 385 -22.21 25.13 -35.14
CA PHE A 385 -21.28 24.73 -34.07
C PHE A 385 -21.53 25.27 -32.63
N ALA A 386 -22.56 24.78 -31.93
CA ALA A 386 -22.68 24.99 -30.48
C ALA A 386 -23.44 23.84 -29.77
N GLY A 387 -22.73 22.98 -29.02
CA GLY A 387 -23.38 22.06 -28.06
C GLY A 387 -22.86 20.62 -28.04
N VAL A 388 -21.61 20.37 -27.59
CA VAL A 388 -21.14 19.02 -27.22
C VAL A 388 -20.42 19.13 -25.88
N GLY A 389 -20.72 18.23 -24.94
CA GLY A 389 -20.21 18.33 -23.57
C GLY A 389 -19.78 17.01 -22.94
N ASN A 390 -18.59 17.04 -22.35
CA ASN A 390 -18.10 16.26 -21.21
C ASN A 390 -18.04 14.72 -21.33
N SER A 391 -17.20 13.97 -20.59
CA SER A 391 -15.85 14.16 -19.99
C SER A 391 -15.56 12.84 -19.24
N ILE A 392 -14.30 12.38 -19.18
CA ILE A 392 -13.93 11.20 -18.38
C ILE A 392 -13.01 11.56 -17.19
N THR A 393 -13.17 10.79 -16.10
CA THR A 393 -12.56 10.88 -14.76
C THR A 393 -11.06 10.47 -14.72
N LYS A 394 -10.32 10.50 -13.58
CA LYS A 394 -10.23 9.44 -12.53
C LYS A 394 -9.18 9.79 -11.43
N ILE A 395 -9.28 9.50 -10.11
CA ILE A 395 -10.45 9.43 -9.19
C ILE A 395 -10.15 10.26 -7.90
N HIS A 396 -9.21 10.00 -6.96
CA HIS A 396 -8.73 8.82 -6.18
C HIS A 396 -7.79 9.35 -5.02
N LYS A 397 -7.52 8.80 -3.80
CA LYS A 397 -7.91 7.60 -3.01
C LYS A 397 -7.36 7.62 -1.52
N GLU A 398 -7.87 6.73 -0.63
CA GLU A 398 -7.33 6.16 0.69
C GLU A 398 -6.86 7.11 1.85
N VAL A 399 -6.63 6.75 3.16
CA VAL A 399 -7.04 5.67 4.14
C VAL A 399 -6.57 6.01 5.62
N LYS A 400 -6.79 5.16 6.65
CA LYS A 400 -6.23 5.08 8.07
C LYS A 400 -6.46 6.25 9.09
N ASN A 401 -6.66 6.09 10.42
CA ASN A 401 -6.99 4.97 11.38
C ASN A 401 -7.77 5.54 12.65
N GLU A 402 -7.69 5.32 14.00
CA GLU A 402 -6.91 4.54 15.03
C GLU A 402 -7.61 4.60 16.48
N ILE A 403 -7.28 3.74 17.48
CA ILE A 403 -7.42 3.86 19.00
C ILE A 403 -8.78 3.66 19.81
N ASN A 404 -8.74 3.37 21.17
CA ASN A 404 -9.77 2.69 22.04
C ASN A 404 -9.65 2.84 23.65
N GLN A 405 -10.29 1.96 24.51
CA GLN A 405 -10.28 1.77 26.04
C GLN A 405 -11.32 2.54 26.97
N VAL A 406 -11.66 2.37 28.32
CA VAL A 406 -11.44 1.58 29.63
C VAL A 406 -12.65 1.90 30.66
N VAL A 407 -12.93 1.57 31.97
CA VAL A 407 -12.72 0.62 33.18
C VAL A 407 -13.77 1.04 34.34
N ALA A 408 -14.04 0.66 35.65
CA ALA A 408 -13.70 -0.19 36.87
C ALA A 408 -14.99 -0.30 37.84
N ASP A 409 -15.16 -0.57 39.18
CA ASP A 409 -14.44 -0.84 40.50
C ASP A 409 -15.40 -1.27 41.73
N SER A 410 -14.90 -1.73 42.92
CA SER A 410 -15.43 -1.70 44.36
C SER A 410 -16.62 -2.58 44.90
N LEU A 411 -16.94 -2.83 46.23
CA LEU A 411 -16.24 -3.04 47.56
C LEU A 411 -17.22 -3.45 48.77
N VAL A 412 -16.82 -4.21 49.85
CA VAL A 412 -17.61 -4.64 51.10
C VAL A 412 -16.71 -4.93 52.37
N LYS A 413 -17.23 -5.25 53.60
CA LYS A 413 -16.48 -5.64 54.86
C LYS A 413 -17.22 -6.63 55.85
N GLN A 414 -16.52 -7.24 56.83
CA GLN A 414 -17.04 -8.19 57.87
C GLN A 414 -16.29 -8.15 59.22
N GLU A 415 -16.99 -8.38 60.34
CA GLU A 415 -16.45 -8.95 61.58
C GLU A 415 -17.52 -9.87 62.27
N ASP A 416 -17.30 -11.21 62.43
CA ASP A 416 -18.20 -12.10 63.23
C ASP A 416 -17.59 -13.38 63.91
N LYS A 417 -17.78 -14.62 63.41
CA LYS A 417 -17.77 -15.89 64.20
C LYS A 417 -16.42 -16.46 64.62
N THR A 418 -15.33 -15.95 64.06
CA THR A 418 -13.96 -16.22 64.53
C THR A 418 -13.46 -15.13 65.47
N ASN A 419 -14.28 -14.06 65.61
CA ASN A 419 -14.03 -12.61 65.72
C ASN A 419 -12.78 -12.05 65.04
N ARG A 420 -12.06 -12.90 64.29
CA ARG A 420 -10.59 -12.97 64.37
C ARG A 420 -10.13 -12.62 65.81
N ILE A 421 -9.10 -11.81 66.03
CA ILE A 421 -8.88 -11.01 67.27
C ILE A 421 -9.22 -11.69 68.62
N THR A 422 -8.46 -12.71 69.03
CA THR A 422 -8.43 -13.21 70.44
C THR A 422 -7.04 -13.73 70.80
N ILE A 423 -6.15 -12.83 71.22
CA ILE A 423 -5.06 -13.21 72.13
C ILE A 423 -5.71 -13.47 73.50
N GLY A 424 -5.10 -14.30 74.38
CA GLY A 424 -5.69 -14.73 75.66
C GLY A 424 -6.71 -15.87 75.56
N LYS A 425 -6.72 -16.80 76.54
CA LYS A 425 -7.59 -18.00 76.48
C LYS A 425 -8.09 -18.57 77.81
N GLU A 426 -7.21 -18.89 78.76
CA GLU A 426 -7.59 -19.58 80.03
C GLU A 426 -7.93 -18.58 81.16
N VAL A 427 -7.97 -17.30 80.84
CA VAL A 427 -8.24 -16.17 81.74
C VAL A 427 -8.97 -15.08 80.95
N GLU A 428 -9.71 -14.20 81.63
CA GLU A 428 -10.46 -13.07 81.04
C GLU A 428 -9.57 -11.97 80.42
N GLY A 429 -8.28 -12.22 80.18
CA GLY A 429 -7.29 -11.26 79.72
C GLY A 429 -6.80 -11.53 78.32
N SER A 430 -7.09 -10.60 77.40
CA SER A 430 -6.89 -10.80 75.96
C SER A 430 -5.52 -10.37 75.44
N GLU A 431 -4.52 -10.17 76.29
CA GLU A 431 -3.24 -9.53 75.92
C GLU A 431 -2.10 -10.02 76.83
N ILE A 432 -0.87 -10.02 76.31
CA ILE A 432 0.38 -10.34 77.03
C ILE A 432 1.31 -9.17 76.78
N ASP A 433 1.38 -8.27 77.76
CA ASP A 433 2.20 -7.06 77.66
C ASP A 433 3.65 -7.36 78.06
N ILE A 434 4.56 -7.11 77.11
CA ILE A 434 6.01 -7.23 77.27
C ILE A 434 6.72 -5.88 77.26
N ALA A 435 5.99 -4.77 77.16
CA ALA A 435 6.56 -3.42 77.24
C ALA A 435 7.24 -3.18 78.60
N ASN A 436 8.18 -2.22 78.61
CA ASN A 436 8.84 -1.81 79.84
C ASN A 436 7.93 -0.92 80.72
N LYS A 437 8.41 -0.54 81.91
CA LYS A 437 7.70 0.34 82.86
C LYS A 437 7.29 1.72 82.34
N THR A 438 7.70 2.12 81.12
CA THR A 438 7.28 3.36 80.45
C THR A 438 6.38 3.13 79.24
N GLY A 439 5.92 1.89 79.00
CA GLY A 439 5.09 1.53 77.84
C GLY A 439 5.84 1.48 76.51
N ALA A 440 7.16 1.32 76.52
CA ALA A 440 7.97 1.17 75.31
C ALA A 440 8.26 -0.32 75.00
N ASP A 441 8.23 -0.66 73.71
CA ASP A 441 8.39 -2.03 73.20
C ASP A 441 9.74 -2.66 73.59
N ARG A 442 9.77 -4.01 73.65
CA ARG A 442 10.99 -4.80 73.92
C ARG A 442 11.27 -5.80 72.79
N THR A 443 12.54 -6.15 72.61
CA THR A 443 12.94 -7.22 71.69
C THR A 443 12.70 -8.60 72.31
N LEU A 444 11.95 -9.44 71.60
CA LEU A 444 11.81 -10.88 71.90
C LEU A 444 12.92 -11.66 71.17
N SER A 445 13.75 -12.39 71.91
CA SER A 445 14.91 -13.12 71.38
C SER A 445 14.84 -14.62 71.67
N GLY A 446 15.65 -15.42 70.97
CA GLY A 446 15.62 -16.87 71.10
C GLY A 446 14.44 -17.54 70.37
N VAL A 447 13.81 -16.86 69.40
CA VAL A 447 12.65 -17.37 68.64
C VAL A 447 13.12 -18.23 67.47
N LYS A 448 12.85 -19.53 67.53
CA LYS A 448 13.24 -20.49 66.50
C LYS A 448 12.46 -20.26 65.21
N ALA A 449 13.06 -20.61 64.08
CA ALA A 449 12.35 -20.61 62.81
C ALA A 449 11.09 -21.50 62.88
N ALA A 450 9.92 -20.89 62.69
CA ALA A 450 8.62 -21.55 62.67
C ALA A 450 8.52 -22.60 61.56
N THR A 451 8.07 -23.81 61.92
CA THR A 451 7.78 -24.92 61.01
C THR A 451 6.29 -25.21 60.88
N GLN A 452 5.46 -24.76 61.83
CA GLN A 452 3.99 -24.91 61.82
C GLN A 452 3.27 -23.55 61.74
N ASN A 453 2.05 -23.55 61.23
CA ASN A 453 1.32 -22.32 60.87
C ASN A 453 0.92 -21.43 62.08
N ASN A 454 0.91 -21.98 63.30
CA ASN A 454 0.54 -21.30 64.55
C ASN A 454 1.75 -20.86 65.40
N GLU A 455 2.92 -20.75 64.79
CA GLU A 455 4.19 -20.39 65.43
C GLU A 455 4.65 -19.00 64.98
N ALA A 456 5.26 -18.21 65.89
CA ALA A 456 5.80 -16.89 65.55
C ALA A 456 7.00 -17.01 64.59
N VAL A 457 7.02 -16.18 63.55
CA VAL A 457 8.16 -16.10 62.63
C VAL A 457 9.23 -15.15 63.16
N ASN A 458 10.50 -15.52 63.01
CA ASN A 458 11.62 -14.64 63.36
C ASN A 458 12.05 -13.77 62.16
N LYS A 459 12.84 -12.71 62.42
CA LYS A 459 13.29 -11.78 61.36
C LYS A 459 14.05 -12.50 60.23
N GLY A 460 14.84 -13.51 60.56
CA GLY A 460 15.58 -14.30 59.56
C GLY A 460 14.66 -15.02 58.57
N GLN A 461 13.51 -15.54 59.02
CA GLN A 461 12.50 -16.11 58.13
C GLN A 461 11.82 -15.04 57.28
N LEU A 462 11.46 -13.90 57.87
CA LEU A 462 10.84 -12.80 57.11
C LEU A 462 11.78 -12.27 56.02
N ASP A 463 13.05 -12.01 56.37
CA ASP A 463 14.09 -11.58 55.44
C ASP A 463 14.31 -12.63 54.34
N ALA A 464 14.36 -13.92 54.69
CA ALA A 464 14.53 -15.01 53.72
C ALA A 464 13.32 -15.11 52.78
N SER A 465 12.09 -15.19 53.28
CA SER A 465 10.90 -15.33 52.43
C SER A 465 10.63 -14.10 51.56
N LEU A 466 10.94 -12.88 52.02
CA LEU A 466 10.90 -11.68 51.19
C LEU A 466 12.01 -11.70 50.12
N LYS A 467 13.21 -12.17 50.46
CA LYS A 467 14.32 -12.32 49.52
C LYS A 467 14.02 -13.40 48.48
N ASP A 468 13.43 -14.53 48.86
CA ASP A 468 13.07 -15.62 47.95
C ASP A 468 11.91 -15.22 47.02
N LEU A 469 10.92 -14.48 47.51
CA LEU A 469 9.90 -13.86 46.65
C LEU A 469 10.53 -12.85 45.68
N SER A 470 11.41 -11.96 46.15
CA SER A 470 12.12 -11.01 45.30
C SER A 470 13.01 -11.69 44.26
N ASN A 471 13.69 -12.78 44.64
CA ASN A 471 14.51 -13.59 43.75
C ASN A 471 13.64 -14.28 42.70
N SER A 472 12.51 -14.86 43.10
CA SER A 472 11.56 -15.51 42.18
C SER A 472 10.99 -14.53 41.16
N LEU A 473 10.53 -13.35 41.60
CA LEU A 473 10.02 -12.29 40.74
C LEU A 473 11.06 -11.70 39.78
N GLN A 474 12.35 -11.69 40.17
CA GLN A 474 13.48 -11.27 39.33
C GLN A 474 14.17 -12.42 38.59
N SER A 475 13.70 -13.66 38.72
CA SER A 475 14.34 -14.83 38.13
C SER A 475 14.08 -14.94 36.63
N GLU A 476 14.94 -15.68 35.92
CA GLU A 476 14.72 -16.06 34.52
C GLU A 476 13.58 -17.10 34.35
N ASP A 477 12.94 -17.51 35.45
CA ASP A 477 11.72 -18.31 35.50
C ASP A 477 10.48 -17.49 35.92
N SER A 478 10.61 -16.17 36.00
CA SER A 478 9.51 -15.25 36.28
C SER A 478 8.59 -15.08 35.08
N ALA A 479 7.27 -15.07 35.31
CA ALA A 479 6.29 -14.74 34.27
C ALA A 479 6.23 -13.24 33.95
N VAL A 480 7.05 -12.40 34.59
CA VAL A 480 7.08 -10.93 34.43
C VAL A 480 8.00 -10.52 33.27
N VAL A 481 7.56 -9.58 32.45
CA VAL A 481 8.43 -8.86 31.50
C VAL A 481 9.25 -7.82 32.26
N LEU A 482 10.58 -7.86 32.09
CA LEU A 482 11.53 -7.05 32.84
C LEU A 482 12.45 -6.25 31.90
N TYR A 483 12.82 -5.04 32.33
CA TYR A 483 13.92 -4.29 31.75
C TYR A 483 15.24 -5.07 31.84
N ASP A 484 16.12 -4.85 30.87
CA ASP A 484 17.44 -5.45 30.89
C ASP A 484 18.33 -4.94 32.02
N LYS A 485 19.40 -5.69 32.29
CA LYS A 485 20.41 -5.36 33.30
C LYS A 485 21.78 -5.28 32.62
N THR A 486 22.53 -4.21 32.90
CA THR A 486 23.87 -3.97 32.37
C THR A 486 24.93 -4.24 33.43
N GLY A 487 25.92 -5.07 33.09
CA GLY A 487 26.98 -5.52 34.01
C GLY A 487 26.67 -6.86 34.68
N GLY A 488 27.69 -7.44 35.34
CA GLY A 488 27.61 -8.72 36.05
C GLY A 488 26.97 -8.60 37.44
N GLU A 489 27.67 -9.02 38.48
CA GLU A 489 27.15 -9.10 39.86
C GLU A 489 26.69 -7.74 40.44
N ASN A 490 27.23 -6.62 39.94
CA ASN A 490 26.76 -5.26 40.23
C ASN A 490 25.93 -4.70 39.05
N SER A 491 24.86 -5.38 38.65
CA SER A 491 24.06 -5.01 37.47
C SER A 491 23.14 -3.81 37.74
N THR A 492 23.20 -2.78 36.90
CA THR A 492 22.22 -1.67 36.88
C THR A 492 21.09 -1.97 35.91
N THR A 493 19.87 -1.51 36.20
CA THR A 493 18.74 -1.62 35.27
C THR A 493 18.92 -0.68 34.08
N ASN A 494 18.76 -1.19 32.87
CA ASN A 494 18.71 -0.42 31.64
C ASN A 494 17.25 -0.18 31.24
N TYR A 495 16.73 1.02 31.52
CA TYR A 495 15.36 1.41 31.19
C TYR A 495 15.13 1.64 29.68
N GLU A 496 16.18 1.59 28.86
CA GLU A 496 16.10 1.76 27.39
C GLU A 496 15.97 0.41 26.64
N SER A 497 16.01 -0.74 27.33
CA SER A 497 16.01 -2.07 26.71
C SER A 497 15.13 -3.09 27.44
N ILE A 498 14.37 -3.87 26.67
CA ILE A 498 13.58 -5.03 27.14
C ILE A 498 13.85 -6.21 26.18
N THR A 499 14.65 -7.17 26.62
CA THR A 499 14.83 -8.45 25.92
C THR A 499 13.77 -9.46 26.36
N PHE A 500 12.70 -9.62 25.56
CA PHE A 500 11.72 -10.69 25.74
C PHE A 500 12.36 -12.09 25.55
N GLY A 501 11.80 -13.13 26.18
CA GLY A 501 12.26 -14.52 26.03
C GLY A 501 13.61 -14.84 26.71
N LYS A 502 14.08 -13.96 27.60
CA LYS A 502 15.33 -14.12 28.35
C LYS A 502 15.30 -15.35 29.26
N GLY A 503 16.37 -16.16 29.22
CA GLY A 503 16.54 -17.34 30.07
C GLY A 503 16.23 -18.70 29.44
N LYS A 504 15.29 -18.79 28.48
CA LYS A 504 14.88 -20.08 27.87
C LYS A 504 14.84 -20.00 26.35
N ASP A 505 15.77 -20.70 25.71
CA ASP A 505 15.99 -20.83 24.26
C ASP A 505 16.17 -19.52 23.45
N ARG A 506 15.90 -18.35 24.04
CA ARG A 506 15.90 -17.01 23.40
C ARG A 506 15.06 -16.96 22.13
N ALA A 507 14.00 -17.75 22.07
CA ALA A 507 13.05 -17.76 20.97
C ALA A 507 12.29 -16.41 20.88
N PRO A 508 11.98 -15.91 19.68
CA PRO A 508 11.18 -14.70 19.51
C PRO A 508 9.81 -14.81 20.19
N VAL A 509 9.30 -13.68 20.67
CA VAL A 509 8.09 -13.59 21.49
C VAL A 509 7.02 -12.82 20.74
N GLY A 510 5.86 -13.44 20.54
CA GLY A 510 4.69 -12.77 19.97
C GLY A 510 4.11 -11.77 20.96
N LEU A 511 3.99 -10.50 20.54
CA LEU A 511 3.21 -9.49 21.25
C LEU A 511 1.80 -9.48 20.65
N HIS A 512 0.79 -9.71 21.49
CA HIS A 512 -0.61 -9.88 21.10
C HIS A 512 -1.52 -8.89 21.84
N ASN A 513 -2.65 -8.56 21.22
CA ASN A 513 -3.57 -7.50 21.67
C ASN A 513 -2.87 -6.13 21.88
N VAL A 514 -1.88 -5.85 21.05
CA VAL A 514 -1.27 -4.52 20.93
C VAL A 514 -2.20 -3.66 20.07
N ALA A 515 -2.47 -2.43 20.49
CA ALA A 515 -3.21 -1.47 19.65
C ALA A 515 -2.34 -1.00 18.47
N ASP A 516 -3.00 -0.58 17.40
CA ASP A 516 -2.37 0.14 16.29
C ASP A 516 -1.70 1.42 16.82
N GLY A 517 -0.44 1.67 16.42
CA GLY A 517 0.36 2.81 16.88
C GLY A 517 0.46 3.93 15.86
N THR A 518 0.40 5.19 16.30
CA THR A 518 0.34 6.40 15.45
C THR A 518 1.43 6.38 14.36
N ILE A 519 1.09 6.60 13.09
CA ILE A 519 2.06 6.59 11.98
C ILE A 519 2.40 8.02 11.52
N ASP A 520 3.31 8.68 12.24
CA ASP A 520 3.89 9.99 11.92
C ASP A 520 5.41 10.05 12.16
N GLU A 521 6.08 11.12 11.70
CA GLU A 521 7.54 11.31 11.77
C GLU A 521 8.15 11.27 13.19
N LYS A 522 7.38 11.63 14.22
CA LYS A 522 7.83 11.71 15.61
C LYS A 522 7.30 10.57 16.49
N SER A 523 6.35 9.78 15.98
CA SER A 523 5.79 8.63 16.69
C SER A 523 6.88 7.70 17.23
N ARG A 524 6.67 7.25 18.47
CA ARG A 524 7.41 6.15 19.10
C ARG A 524 6.46 5.03 19.50
N ASP A 525 5.33 4.92 18.81
CA ASP A 525 4.33 3.89 19.03
C ASP A 525 4.69 2.67 18.17
N VAL A 526 4.60 1.46 18.72
CA VAL A 526 4.85 0.25 17.92
C VAL A 526 3.80 0.07 16.84
N VAL A 527 4.20 -0.42 15.66
CA VAL A 527 3.24 -0.74 14.58
C VAL A 527 2.80 -2.20 14.60
N THR A 528 1.54 -2.45 14.24
CA THR A 528 0.97 -3.80 14.20
C THR A 528 1.07 -4.46 12.83
N GLY A 529 0.90 -5.79 12.81
CA GLY A 529 0.75 -6.55 11.57
C GLY A 529 -0.46 -6.11 10.74
N GLY A 530 -1.54 -5.62 11.38
CA GLY A 530 -2.71 -5.06 10.70
C GLY A 530 -2.36 -3.79 9.93
N GLN A 531 -1.66 -2.86 10.59
CA GLN A 531 -1.18 -1.63 9.96
C GLN A 531 -0.23 -1.90 8.78
N ILE A 532 0.72 -2.84 8.93
CA ILE A 532 1.65 -3.23 7.87
C ILE A 532 0.91 -3.91 6.72
N HIS A 533 -0.08 -4.77 7.02
CA HIS A 533 -0.90 -5.42 6.00
C HIS A 533 -1.71 -4.41 5.16
N THR A 534 -2.37 -3.44 5.78
CA THR A 534 -3.10 -2.37 5.06
C THR A 534 -2.17 -1.61 4.11
N ILE A 535 -1.05 -1.09 4.62
CA ILE A 535 -0.05 -0.36 3.81
C ILE A 535 0.47 -1.23 2.66
N SER A 536 0.59 -2.54 2.88
CA SER A 536 1.09 -3.46 1.85
C SER A 536 0.04 -3.84 0.80
N GLN A 537 -1.25 -3.92 1.16
CA GLN A 537 -2.35 -4.01 0.18
C GLN A 537 -2.37 -2.79 -0.75
N GLU A 538 -2.12 -1.59 -0.21
CA GLU A 538 -2.05 -0.36 -0.99
C GLU A 538 -0.86 -0.36 -1.95
N ILE A 539 0.34 -0.72 -1.48
CA ILE A 539 1.54 -0.85 -2.33
C ILE A 539 1.29 -1.87 -3.46
N ALA A 540 0.61 -2.99 -3.15
CA ALA A 540 0.22 -3.99 -4.14
C ALA A 540 -0.70 -3.39 -5.22
N LYS A 541 -1.70 -2.61 -4.80
CA LYS A 541 -2.62 -1.88 -5.69
C LYS A 541 -1.89 -0.88 -6.61
N TYR A 542 -0.83 -0.18 -6.15
CA TYR A 542 -0.10 0.80 -6.97
C TYR A 542 0.94 0.19 -7.89
N LEU A 543 1.52 -0.96 -7.54
CA LEU A 543 2.26 -1.78 -8.51
C LEU A 543 1.28 -2.28 -9.59
N GLY A 544 0.09 -2.71 -9.20
CA GLY A 544 -0.91 -3.21 -10.13
C GLY A 544 -0.43 -4.52 -10.77
N GLY A 545 -0.76 -4.75 -12.05
CA GLY A 545 -0.24 -5.90 -12.80
C GLY A 545 -0.52 -7.28 -12.19
N GLY A 546 -1.54 -7.40 -11.30
CA GLY A 546 -1.85 -8.63 -10.56
C GLY A 546 -1.10 -8.81 -9.23
N THR A 547 -0.35 -7.81 -8.74
CA THR A 547 0.25 -7.86 -7.40
C THR A 547 -0.81 -7.88 -6.30
N VAL A 548 -0.64 -8.80 -5.34
CA VAL A 548 -1.45 -8.93 -4.13
C VAL A 548 -0.53 -9.11 -2.93
N PHE A 549 -0.88 -8.55 -1.77
CA PHE A 549 -0.16 -8.81 -0.53
C PHE A 549 -0.90 -9.84 0.34
N ASN A 550 -0.30 -11.02 0.49
CA ASN A 550 -0.85 -12.15 1.25
C ASN A 550 0.18 -12.66 2.27
N ASN A 551 -0.26 -12.89 3.51
CA ASN A 551 0.52 -13.54 4.58
C ASN A 551 1.95 -13.00 4.77
N GLY A 552 2.14 -11.68 4.71
CA GLY A 552 3.45 -11.03 4.87
C GLY A 552 4.27 -10.90 3.58
N THR A 553 3.75 -11.36 2.43
CA THR A 553 4.48 -11.42 1.16
C THR A 553 3.71 -10.80 -0.01
N PHE A 554 4.43 -10.22 -0.96
CA PHE A 554 3.86 -9.75 -2.23
C PHE A 554 3.96 -10.83 -3.31
N THR A 555 2.89 -11.06 -4.07
CA THR A 555 2.99 -11.70 -5.38
C THR A 555 3.54 -10.68 -6.37
N GLY A 556 4.70 -10.94 -6.98
CA GLY A 556 5.31 -10.00 -7.93
C GLY A 556 4.35 -9.62 -9.08
N PRO A 557 4.41 -8.39 -9.61
CA PRO A 557 3.55 -7.97 -10.72
C PRO A 557 3.83 -8.78 -11.97
N THR A 558 2.94 -8.71 -12.95
CA THR A 558 3.17 -9.25 -14.30
C THR A 558 2.69 -8.22 -15.33
N TYR A 559 3.63 -7.38 -15.79
CA TYR A 559 3.38 -6.38 -16.81
C TYR A 559 3.48 -7.02 -18.20
N LYS A 560 2.34 -7.18 -18.87
CA LYS A 560 2.26 -7.62 -20.28
C LYS A 560 2.43 -6.41 -21.20
N LEU A 561 3.53 -6.40 -21.94
CA LEU A 561 3.85 -5.36 -22.92
C LEU A 561 4.00 -5.99 -24.30
N SER A 562 3.38 -5.37 -25.30
CA SER A 562 3.74 -5.59 -26.70
C SER A 562 5.20 -5.20 -26.91
N SER A 563 5.90 -5.93 -27.76
CA SER A 563 7.30 -5.74 -28.15
C SER A 563 7.39 -5.83 -29.66
N VAL A 564 7.98 -4.83 -30.32
CA VAL A 564 8.38 -4.93 -31.72
C VAL A 564 9.78 -5.50 -31.77
N ASN A 565 9.99 -6.56 -32.55
CA ASN A 565 11.32 -7.12 -32.75
C ASN A 565 12.12 -6.34 -33.81
N ALA A 566 13.38 -6.73 -34.04
CA ALA A 566 14.27 -6.02 -34.98
C ALA A 566 13.79 -6.09 -36.45
N THR A 567 12.86 -6.98 -36.78
CA THR A 567 12.27 -7.18 -38.11
C THR A 567 10.86 -6.60 -38.26
N GLY A 568 10.33 -5.93 -37.22
CA GLY A 568 9.04 -5.22 -37.26
C GLY A 568 7.83 -6.06 -36.86
N GLU A 569 8.03 -7.31 -36.43
CA GLU A 569 6.94 -8.18 -35.96
C GLU A 569 6.58 -7.86 -34.51
N VAL A 570 5.30 -8.02 -34.16
CA VAL A 570 4.78 -7.71 -32.82
C VAL A 570 4.58 -9.01 -32.02
N GLU A 571 5.22 -9.08 -30.85
CA GLU A 571 5.08 -10.17 -29.86
C GLU A 571 4.57 -9.61 -28.51
N GLU A 572 4.03 -10.45 -27.63
CA GLU A 572 3.76 -10.06 -26.23
C GLU A 572 4.86 -10.61 -25.32
N LYS A 573 5.43 -9.74 -24.47
CA LYS A 573 6.40 -10.09 -23.43
C LYS A 573 5.88 -9.72 -22.04
N SER A 574 6.19 -10.57 -21.06
CA SER A 574 5.80 -10.37 -19.66
C SER A 574 7.03 -10.00 -18.82
N TYR A 575 6.87 -9.01 -17.95
CA TYR A 575 7.92 -8.47 -17.09
C TYR A 575 7.46 -8.48 -15.63
N ASN A 576 8.28 -9.02 -14.73
CA ASN A 576 7.87 -9.31 -13.35
C ASN A 576 8.25 -8.21 -12.34
N ASP A 577 8.83 -7.10 -12.83
CA ASP A 577 9.20 -5.92 -12.06
C ASP A 577 9.15 -4.67 -12.94
N VAL A 578 9.13 -3.50 -12.29
CA VAL A 578 8.96 -2.19 -12.95
C VAL A 578 10.18 -1.79 -13.79
N GLY A 579 11.39 -2.13 -13.34
CA GLY A 579 12.64 -1.79 -14.04
C GLY A 579 12.79 -2.58 -15.34
N SER A 580 12.54 -3.90 -15.29
CA SER A 580 12.53 -4.75 -16.48
C SER A 580 11.43 -4.35 -17.47
N ALA A 581 10.25 -3.95 -16.98
CA ALA A 581 9.18 -3.43 -17.84
C ALA A 581 9.58 -2.13 -18.56
N PHE A 582 10.23 -1.18 -17.87
CA PHE A 582 10.80 0.01 -18.52
C PHE A 582 11.92 -0.32 -19.50
N GLY A 583 12.79 -1.29 -19.20
CA GLY A 583 13.82 -1.77 -20.13
C GLY A 583 13.23 -2.42 -21.39
N GLY A 584 12.13 -3.16 -21.25
CA GLY A 584 11.34 -3.68 -22.36
C GLY A 584 10.71 -2.57 -23.20
N LEU A 585 10.14 -1.55 -22.55
CA LEU A 585 9.54 -0.38 -23.20
C LEU A 585 10.58 0.43 -24.01
N ASP A 586 11.75 0.72 -23.43
CA ASP A 586 12.86 1.41 -24.10
C ASP A 586 13.40 0.60 -25.30
N THR A 587 13.57 -0.71 -25.14
CA THR A 587 13.94 -1.62 -26.25
C THR A 587 12.91 -1.56 -27.38
N ASN A 588 11.61 -1.57 -27.03
CA ASN A 588 10.54 -1.50 -28.01
C ASN A 588 10.51 -0.14 -28.73
N VAL A 589 10.60 0.98 -28.01
CA VAL A 589 10.65 2.33 -28.61
C VAL A 589 11.83 2.46 -29.58
N LYS A 590 13.00 1.91 -29.24
CA LYS A 590 14.16 1.83 -30.16
C LYS A 590 13.85 1.02 -31.41
N ASN A 591 13.23 -0.16 -31.27
CA ASN A 591 12.86 -1.00 -32.41
C ASN A 591 11.78 -0.35 -33.29
N VAL A 592 10.78 0.33 -32.72
CA VAL A 592 9.78 1.11 -33.47
C VAL A 592 10.45 2.24 -34.25
N ASN A 593 11.34 3.01 -33.61
CA ASN A 593 12.07 4.10 -34.26
C ASN A 593 12.97 3.59 -35.41
N ASN A 594 13.63 2.44 -35.22
CA ASN A 594 14.45 1.82 -36.25
C ASN A 594 13.60 1.30 -37.43
N ASN A 595 12.47 0.65 -37.16
CA ASN A 595 11.55 0.21 -38.20
C ASN A 595 10.93 1.39 -38.98
N LEU A 596 10.54 2.48 -38.29
CA LEU A 596 10.08 3.71 -38.92
C LEU A 596 11.18 4.34 -39.80
N THR A 597 12.42 4.38 -39.32
CA THR A 597 13.57 4.87 -40.10
C THR A 597 13.80 4.01 -41.36
N ASN A 598 13.71 2.67 -41.22
CA ASN A 598 13.83 1.75 -42.35
C ASN A 598 12.69 1.95 -43.36
N LYS A 599 11.43 2.07 -42.92
CA LYS A 599 10.30 2.34 -43.82
C LYS A 599 10.34 3.73 -44.46
N PHE A 600 10.86 4.74 -43.77
CA PHE A 600 11.12 6.04 -44.38
C PHE A 600 12.22 5.97 -45.45
N ASN A 601 13.27 5.16 -45.23
CA ASN A 601 14.31 4.91 -46.22
C ASN A 601 13.79 4.10 -47.43
N GLU A 602 12.99 3.05 -47.21
CA GLU A 602 12.30 2.30 -48.27
C GLU A 602 11.38 3.22 -49.09
N LEU A 603 10.56 4.05 -48.43
CA LEU A 603 9.69 5.02 -49.10
C LEU A 603 10.51 6.06 -49.90
N THR A 604 11.62 6.56 -49.34
CA THR A 604 12.52 7.49 -50.03
C THR A 604 13.19 6.85 -51.23
N GLN A 605 13.59 5.56 -51.14
CA GLN A 605 14.12 4.80 -52.26
C GLN A 605 13.04 4.54 -53.33
N ASN A 606 11.82 4.18 -52.93
CA ASN A 606 10.71 3.99 -53.87
C ASN A 606 10.34 5.30 -54.58
N ILE A 607 10.27 6.42 -53.86
CA ILE A 607 10.08 7.76 -54.45
C ILE A 607 11.25 8.12 -55.38
N THR A 608 12.49 7.77 -55.03
CA THR A 608 13.67 8.01 -55.89
C THR A 608 13.61 7.15 -57.15
N ASN A 609 13.25 5.87 -57.04
CA ASN A 609 13.10 4.96 -58.16
C ASN A 609 11.95 5.39 -59.09
N ILE A 610 10.79 5.75 -58.52
CA ILE A 610 9.66 6.33 -59.27
C ILE A 610 10.08 7.66 -59.93
N THR A 611 10.86 8.50 -59.25
CA THR A 611 11.36 9.75 -59.83
C THR A 611 12.31 9.49 -60.99
N GLN A 612 13.20 8.50 -60.89
CA GLN A 612 14.12 8.10 -61.97
C GLN A 612 13.38 7.43 -63.13
N GLU A 613 12.42 6.55 -62.85
CA GLU A 613 11.59 5.90 -63.87
C GLU A 613 10.71 6.93 -64.58
N VAL A 614 10.05 7.84 -63.86
CA VAL A 614 9.31 8.97 -64.49
C VAL A 614 10.24 9.94 -65.22
N GLN A 615 11.50 10.14 -64.78
CA GLN A 615 12.48 10.98 -65.49
C GLN A 615 13.05 10.33 -66.77
N GLY A 616 13.02 9.00 -66.87
CA GLY A 616 13.46 8.25 -68.06
C GLY A 616 12.32 7.87 -69.02
N ASP A 617 11.21 7.39 -68.45
CA ASP A 617 10.12 6.63 -69.08
C ASP A 617 8.75 7.37 -68.99
N ALA A 618 8.71 8.68 -68.73
CA ALA A 618 7.51 9.52 -68.96
C ALA A 618 7.77 10.64 -70.00
N LEU A 619 6.69 11.16 -70.60
CA LEU A 619 6.74 12.32 -71.49
C LEU A 619 6.77 13.62 -70.65
N LEU A 620 7.91 14.29 -70.62
CA LEU A 620 8.18 15.40 -69.71
C LEU A 620 8.18 16.77 -70.42
N TRP A 621 7.78 17.79 -69.67
CA TRP A 621 7.99 19.18 -70.06
C TRP A 621 9.47 19.54 -69.96
N ASN A 622 10.10 19.84 -71.09
CA ASN A 622 11.42 20.47 -71.10
C ASN A 622 11.24 21.98 -70.96
N LYS A 623 11.96 22.58 -70.01
CA LYS A 623 11.91 24.03 -69.77
C LYS A 623 12.67 24.83 -70.83
N ASP A 624 13.72 24.24 -71.41
CA ASP A 624 14.60 24.94 -72.35
C ASP A 624 14.00 24.98 -73.77
N GLU A 625 13.09 24.05 -74.07
CA GLU A 625 12.34 23.95 -75.35
C GLU A 625 10.88 24.44 -75.21
N GLU A 626 10.46 24.87 -74.01
CA GLU A 626 9.09 25.26 -73.63
C GLU A 626 7.97 24.30 -74.14
N ALA A 627 8.24 22.98 -74.13
CA ALA A 627 7.35 21.97 -74.70
C ALA A 627 7.46 20.58 -74.02
N PHE A 628 6.49 19.70 -74.28
CA PHE A 628 6.57 18.26 -73.95
C PHE A 628 7.40 17.52 -74.99
N VAL A 629 8.60 17.05 -74.63
CA VAL A 629 9.59 16.54 -75.60
C VAL A 629 9.58 15.01 -75.67
N ALA A 630 9.20 14.46 -76.82
CA ALA A 630 9.11 13.02 -77.08
C ALA A 630 10.47 12.34 -77.37
N GLN A 631 11.48 12.59 -76.53
CA GLN A 631 12.83 12.03 -76.68
C GLN A 631 13.13 10.94 -75.63
N HIS A 632 13.48 9.74 -76.09
CA HIS A 632 13.71 8.57 -75.23
C HIS A 632 15.12 7.95 -75.39
N GLY A 633 15.51 7.12 -74.42
CA GLY A 633 16.81 6.46 -74.34
C GLY A 633 18.01 7.38 -74.07
N GLU A 634 19.19 6.77 -73.87
CA GLU A 634 20.46 7.46 -73.58
C GLU A 634 20.84 8.52 -74.63
N LYS A 635 20.43 8.31 -75.89
CA LYS A 635 20.74 9.18 -77.03
C LYS A 635 19.68 10.27 -77.28
N LYS A 636 18.62 10.32 -76.46
CA LYS A 636 17.51 11.30 -76.55
C LYS A 636 16.99 11.51 -77.98
N GLY A 637 16.63 10.41 -78.64
CA GLY A 637 16.09 10.42 -80.00
C GLY A 637 14.56 10.58 -80.03
N ASN A 638 14.05 11.34 -81.00
CA ASN A 638 12.61 11.56 -81.18
C ASN A 638 11.88 10.23 -81.40
N SER A 639 10.81 10.02 -80.65
CA SER A 639 10.12 8.73 -80.49
C SER A 639 8.63 8.83 -80.84
N LYS A 640 8.01 7.71 -81.21
CA LYS A 640 6.59 7.66 -81.60
C LYS A 640 5.67 7.67 -80.38
N ILE A 641 4.55 8.40 -80.48
CA ILE A 641 3.38 8.24 -79.60
C ILE A 641 2.41 7.30 -80.32
N THR A 642 1.97 6.23 -79.65
CA THR A 642 1.06 5.20 -80.23
C THR A 642 -0.14 4.95 -79.32
N SER A 643 -1.07 4.09 -79.76
CA SER A 643 -2.36 3.83 -79.08
C SER A 643 -3.23 5.08 -78.83
N LEU A 644 -2.89 6.19 -79.48
CA LEU A 644 -3.68 7.41 -79.52
C LEU A 644 -5.04 7.11 -80.16
N ALA A 645 -6.13 7.50 -79.48
CA ALA A 645 -7.47 7.45 -80.05
C ALA A 645 -7.64 8.53 -81.12
N ASN A 646 -8.52 8.30 -82.11
CA ASN A 646 -8.82 9.31 -83.13
C ASN A 646 -9.33 10.60 -82.47
N GLY A 647 -8.57 11.69 -82.57
CA GLY A 647 -8.92 12.98 -81.99
C GLY A 647 -10.16 13.59 -82.63
N ASN A 648 -10.99 14.27 -81.84
CA ASN A 648 -12.21 14.88 -82.32
C ASN A 648 -11.92 15.95 -83.39
N VAL A 649 -12.63 15.96 -84.52
CA VAL A 649 -12.52 17.03 -85.53
C VAL A 649 -13.65 18.04 -85.32
N ALA A 650 -13.78 18.54 -84.08
CA ALA A 650 -14.73 19.54 -83.59
C ALA A 650 -14.31 20.01 -82.18
N GLU A 651 -14.89 21.10 -81.68
CA GLU A 651 -14.44 21.79 -80.46
C GLU A 651 -14.49 20.94 -79.15
N GLY A 652 -13.82 21.41 -78.08
CA GLY A 652 -14.15 21.12 -76.68
C GLY A 652 -13.22 20.18 -75.90
N SER A 653 -11.95 19.99 -76.32
CA SER A 653 -11.10 18.88 -75.81
C SER A 653 -9.58 18.93 -76.05
N THR A 654 -9.03 19.64 -77.05
CA THR A 654 -7.58 19.69 -77.36
C THR A 654 -6.90 18.40 -77.87
N ASP A 655 -7.65 17.51 -78.53
CA ASP A 655 -7.18 16.18 -78.96
C ASP A 655 -6.20 16.17 -80.16
N ALA A 656 -5.18 15.31 -80.11
CA ALA A 656 -4.24 15.05 -81.22
C ALA A 656 -4.80 14.05 -82.26
N VAL A 657 -4.33 14.13 -83.52
CA VAL A 657 -4.78 13.23 -84.61
C VAL A 657 -3.90 12.00 -84.77
N THR A 658 -4.50 10.89 -85.20
CA THR A 658 -3.76 9.66 -85.53
C THR A 658 -3.30 9.64 -86.99
N GLY A 659 -2.25 8.87 -87.28
CA GLY A 659 -1.86 8.55 -88.66
C GLY A 659 -2.99 7.87 -89.46
N GLY A 660 -3.95 7.21 -88.81
CA GLY A 660 -5.15 6.66 -89.45
C GLY A 660 -6.12 7.73 -89.95
N GLN A 661 -6.29 8.84 -89.22
CA GLN A 661 -7.09 9.99 -89.66
C GLN A 661 -6.43 10.68 -90.86
N LEU A 662 -5.12 10.92 -90.80
CA LEU A 662 -4.36 11.53 -91.91
C LEU A 662 -4.33 10.62 -93.15
N TYR A 663 -4.18 9.31 -92.97
CA TYR A 663 -4.27 8.32 -94.06
C TYR A 663 -5.67 8.29 -94.70
N SER A 664 -6.74 8.39 -93.89
CA SER A 664 -8.12 8.47 -94.39
C SER A 664 -8.37 9.76 -95.19
N LEU A 665 -7.87 10.90 -94.71
CA LEU A 665 -7.91 12.18 -95.44
C LEU A 665 -7.16 12.07 -96.77
N ASN A 666 -5.92 11.60 -96.77
CA ASN A 666 -5.09 11.51 -97.98
C ASN A 666 -5.67 10.54 -99.02
N ASN A 667 -6.26 9.41 -98.61
CA ASN A 667 -6.98 8.53 -99.55
C ASN A 667 -8.25 9.17 -100.11
N THR A 668 -8.96 9.98 -99.32
CA THR A 668 -10.13 10.74 -99.80
C THR A 668 -9.70 11.76 -100.87
N VAL A 669 -8.60 12.48 -100.62
CA VAL A 669 -8.01 13.43 -101.59
C VAL A 669 -7.49 12.71 -102.85
N ALA A 670 -6.84 11.56 -102.72
CA ALA A 670 -6.42 10.74 -103.87
C ALA A 670 -7.61 10.30 -104.73
N THR A 671 -8.70 9.90 -104.09
CA THR A 671 -9.96 9.53 -104.76
C THR A 671 -10.57 10.71 -105.53
N TYR A 672 -10.45 11.94 -105.01
CA TYR A 672 -10.93 13.15 -105.69
C TYR A 672 -10.08 13.56 -106.90
N PHE A 673 -8.79 13.24 -106.94
CA PHE A 673 -7.95 13.47 -108.11
C PHE A 673 -8.19 12.46 -109.25
N GLY A 674 -8.53 11.21 -108.92
CA GLY A 674 -8.71 10.16 -109.93
C GLY A 674 -7.41 9.86 -110.70
N GLY A 675 -7.51 9.48 -111.97
CA GLY A 675 -6.35 9.30 -112.86
C GLY A 675 -5.30 8.27 -112.41
N GLY A 676 -5.62 7.40 -111.45
CA GLY A 676 -4.64 6.48 -110.83
C GLY A 676 -3.82 7.06 -109.68
N ALA A 677 -4.14 8.27 -109.18
CA ALA A 677 -3.54 8.84 -107.98
C ALA A 677 -3.74 7.94 -106.75
N LYS A 678 -2.73 7.87 -105.88
CA LYS A 678 -2.71 7.01 -104.68
C LYS A 678 -1.92 7.64 -103.53
N TYR A 679 -2.23 7.21 -102.31
CA TYR A 679 -1.41 7.46 -101.12
C TYR A 679 -1.10 6.13 -100.41
N GLU A 680 0.09 5.58 -100.67
CA GLU A 680 0.55 4.27 -100.18
C GLU A 680 1.94 4.41 -99.54
N GLU A 681 2.20 3.69 -98.44
CA GLU A 681 3.45 3.76 -97.65
C GLU A 681 3.90 5.19 -97.25
N GLY A 682 2.94 6.10 -97.05
CA GLY A 682 3.19 7.50 -96.72
C GLY A 682 3.58 8.38 -97.92
N LYS A 683 3.59 7.85 -99.14
CA LYS A 683 4.02 8.52 -100.37
C LYS A 683 2.84 8.74 -101.32
N TRP A 684 2.87 9.87 -102.01
CA TRP A 684 1.94 10.19 -103.08
C TRP A 684 2.39 9.61 -104.42
N THR A 685 1.47 8.98 -105.14
CA THR A 685 1.58 8.73 -106.58
C THR A 685 0.70 9.75 -107.29
N ALA A 686 1.26 10.49 -108.24
CA ALA A 686 0.53 11.49 -109.01
C ALA A 686 -0.55 10.85 -109.91
N PRO A 687 -1.66 11.55 -110.20
CA PRO A 687 -2.59 11.12 -111.24
C PRO A 687 -1.91 11.13 -112.62
N THR A 688 -2.51 10.44 -113.58
CA THR A 688 -2.21 10.57 -115.01
C THR A 688 -3.50 10.83 -115.76
N PHE A 689 -3.53 11.91 -116.54
CA PHE A 689 -4.67 12.34 -117.35
C PHE A 689 -4.27 12.31 -118.83
N THR A 690 -4.83 11.37 -119.60
CA THR A 690 -4.59 11.26 -121.04
C THR A 690 -5.62 12.08 -121.82
N VAL A 691 -5.15 12.91 -122.75
CA VAL A 691 -5.97 13.80 -123.59
C VAL A 691 -5.69 13.49 -125.06
N LYS A 692 -6.76 13.43 -125.86
CA LYS A 692 -6.65 13.31 -127.33
C LYS A 692 -6.26 14.65 -127.94
N THR A 693 -5.24 14.63 -128.79
CA THR A 693 -4.66 15.79 -129.46
C THR A 693 -4.75 15.65 -130.98
N PHE A 694 -4.50 16.74 -131.71
CA PHE A 694 -4.47 16.74 -133.18
C PHE A 694 -3.22 17.44 -133.71
N ASP A 695 -2.54 16.82 -134.67
CA ASP A 695 -1.38 17.42 -135.35
C ASP A 695 -1.77 18.54 -136.32
N ALA A 696 -0.76 19.23 -136.88
CA ALA A 696 -0.96 20.34 -137.81
C ALA A 696 -1.69 19.96 -139.12
N ASN A 697 -1.82 18.66 -139.43
CA ASN A 697 -2.55 18.13 -140.58
C ASN A 697 -3.93 17.56 -140.18
N GLY A 698 -4.32 17.69 -138.91
CA GLY A 698 -5.61 17.24 -138.37
C GLY A 698 -5.69 15.74 -138.08
N LYS A 699 -4.56 15.04 -137.95
CA LYS A 699 -4.48 13.62 -137.54
C LYS A 699 -4.50 13.50 -136.01
N GLU A 700 -5.22 12.51 -135.50
CA GLU A 700 -5.38 12.25 -134.07
C GLU A 700 -4.13 11.63 -133.41
N GLY A 701 -3.86 12.02 -132.17
CA GLY A 701 -2.85 11.47 -131.26
C GLY A 701 -3.32 11.57 -129.80
N GLU A 702 -2.47 11.14 -128.86
CA GLU A 702 -2.75 11.19 -127.42
C GLU A 702 -1.49 11.65 -126.66
N GLU A 703 -1.69 12.51 -125.65
CA GLU A 703 -0.65 13.02 -124.75
C GLU A 703 -1.13 12.89 -123.29
N SER A 704 -0.23 12.74 -122.33
CA SER A 704 -0.59 12.47 -120.93
C SER A 704 0.11 13.42 -119.96
N TYR A 705 -0.65 13.92 -118.98
CA TYR A 705 -0.22 14.94 -118.02
C TYR A 705 -0.41 14.46 -116.57
N THR A 706 0.46 14.89 -115.66
CA THR A 706 0.46 14.44 -114.26
C THR A 706 -0.17 15.43 -113.27
N SER A 707 -0.61 16.60 -113.74
CA SER A 707 -1.43 17.53 -112.97
C SER A 707 -2.72 17.92 -113.69
N VAL A 708 -3.72 18.34 -112.90
CA VAL A 708 -5.03 18.79 -113.41
C VAL A 708 -4.90 20.05 -114.28
N ALA A 709 -3.98 20.96 -113.93
CA ALA A 709 -3.78 22.21 -114.66
C ALA A 709 -3.15 21.98 -116.06
N GLU A 710 -2.16 21.09 -116.14
CA GLU A 710 -1.55 20.71 -117.42
C GLU A 710 -2.55 19.95 -118.30
N ALA A 711 -3.36 19.06 -117.71
CA ALA A 711 -4.41 18.34 -118.43
C ALA A 711 -5.43 19.29 -119.08
N PHE A 712 -5.93 20.29 -118.34
CA PHE A 712 -6.80 21.32 -118.92
C PHE A 712 -6.10 22.20 -119.97
N THR A 713 -4.79 22.42 -119.83
CA THR A 713 -3.99 23.14 -120.84
C THR A 713 -3.88 22.33 -122.14
N GLY A 714 -3.65 21.01 -122.05
CA GLY A 714 -3.67 20.09 -123.18
C GLY A 714 -5.03 20.03 -123.88
N VAL A 715 -6.12 19.95 -123.10
CA VAL A 715 -7.51 20.03 -123.63
C VAL A 715 -7.75 21.34 -124.38
N ASN A 716 -7.32 22.47 -123.83
CA ASN A 716 -7.46 23.77 -124.49
C ASN A 716 -6.69 23.82 -125.84
N ASN A 717 -5.47 23.30 -125.88
CA ASN A 717 -4.68 23.21 -127.11
C ASN A 717 -5.32 22.28 -128.16
N ALA A 718 -5.89 21.15 -127.73
CA ALA A 718 -6.63 20.24 -128.61
C ALA A 718 -7.87 20.92 -129.24
N PHE A 719 -8.61 21.73 -128.48
CA PHE A 719 -9.71 22.53 -129.02
C PHE A 719 -9.25 23.58 -130.03
N ILE A 720 -8.10 24.22 -129.84
CA ILE A 720 -7.52 25.17 -130.81
C ILE A 720 -7.17 24.46 -132.13
N SER A 721 -6.48 23.30 -132.07
CA SER A 721 -6.20 22.50 -133.27
C SER A 721 -7.47 22.05 -134.00
N PHE A 722 -8.51 21.66 -133.25
CA PHE A 722 -9.81 21.31 -133.84
C PHE A 722 -10.50 22.51 -134.51
N GLY A 723 -10.47 23.69 -133.89
CA GLY A 723 -11.01 24.93 -134.47
C GLY A 723 -10.31 25.32 -135.78
N ASN A 724 -8.98 25.15 -135.86
CA ASN A 724 -8.22 25.36 -137.09
C ASN A 724 -8.61 24.36 -138.19
N LYS A 725 -8.79 23.08 -137.85
CA LYS A 725 -9.26 22.04 -138.79
C LYS A 725 -10.64 22.38 -139.38
N VAL A 726 -11.59 22.78 -138.53
CA VAL A 726 -12.93 23.20 -138.96
C VAL A 726 -12.88 24.46 -139.83
N THR A 727 -12.03 25.43 -139.49
CA THR A 727 -11.88 26.68 -140.26
C THR A 727 -11.33 26.42 -141.67
N ASN A 728 -10.33 25.54 -141.80
CA ASN A 728 -9.77 25.14 -143.09
C ASN A 728 -10.81 24.41 -143.97
N GLU A 729 -11.57 23.49 -143.37
CA GLU A 729 -12.62 22.74 -144.09
C GLU A 729 -13.75 23.66 -144.57
N ILE A 730 -14.23 24.58 -143.72
CA ILE A 730 -15.23 25.59 -144.10
C ILE A 730 -14.69 26.49 -145.22
N THR A 731 -13.42 26.91 -145.15
CA THR A 731 -12.79 27.75 -146.19
C THR A 731 -12.77 27.04 -147.54
N ASN A 732 -12.42 25.75 -147.56
CA ASN A 732 -12.46 24.93 -148.78
C ASN A 732 -13.88 24.78 -149.37
N GLN A 733 -14.90 24.65 -148.53
CA GLN A 733 -16.28 24.51 -148.98
C GLN A 733 -16.89 25.85 -149.44
N VAL A 734 -16.57 26.97 -148.77
CA VAL A 734 -17.03 28.32 -149.15
C VAL A 734 -16.43 28.75 -150.50
N ASN A 735 -15.14 28.47 -150.74
CA ASN A 735 -14.49 28.76 -152.03
C ASN A 735 -15.13 27.98 -153.21
N ASN A 736 -15.64 26.77 -152.96
CA ASN A 736 -16.41 25.98 -153.93
C ASN A 736 -17.87 26.46 -154.11
N ALA A 737 -18.39 27.29 -153.20
CA ALA A 737 -19.74 27.83 -153.26
C ALA A 737 -19.81 29.20 -153.94
N ILE A 738 -18.86 30.10 -153.66
CA ILE A 738 -18.81 31.46 -154.23
C ILE A 738 -18.71 31.41 -155.76
N THR A 739 -17.91 30.49 -156.30
CA THR A 739 -17.76 30.24 -157.74
C THR A 739 -19.03 29.78 -158.47
N LYS A 740 -20.15 29.61 -157.75
CA LYS A 740 -21.41 29.06 -158.28
C LYS A 740 -22.61 30.02 -158.20
N VAL A 741 -22.45 31.22 -157.65
CA VAL A 741 -23.60 32.13 -157.36
C VAL A 741 -23.61 33.43 -158.18
N GLU A 742 -22.46 33.96 -158.60
CA GLU A 742 -22.39 35.25 -159.33
C GLU A 742 -22.84 35.19 -160.81
N GLY A 743 -23.44 34.08 -161.26
CA GLY A 743 -23.74 33.82 -162.68
C GLY A 743 -25.17 34.09 -163.17
N GLU A 744 -26.19 34.04 -162.30
CA GLU A 744 -27.60 33.91 -162.76
C GLU A 744 -28.59 34.88 -162.07
N SER A 745 -28.62 36.16 -162.48
CA SER A 745 -29.87 36.98 -162.56
C SER A 745 -29.63 38.41 -163.09
N LEU A 746 -30.19 38.72 -164.27
CA LEU A 746 -30.63 40.06 -164.76
C LEU A 746 -29.67 41.26 -164.56
N VAL A 747 -29.12 41.88 -165.61
CA VAL A 747 -29.84 42.43 -166.78
C VAL A 747 -29.04 42.28 -168.10
N LYS A 748 -29.73 41.78 -169.13
CA LYS A 748 -29.32 41.59 -170.54
C LYS A 748 -28.22 40.58 -170.83
#